data_AF-A0AAP0NZK9-F1
#
_entry.id   AF-A0AAP0NZK9-F1
#
_cell.length_a   1.000
_cell.length_b   1.000
_cell.length_c   1.000
_cell.angle_alpha   90.00
_cell.angle_beta   90.00
_cell.angle_gamma   90.00
#
_symmetry.space_group_name_H-M   'P 1'
#
loop_
_entity.id
_entity.type
_entity.pdbx_description
1 polymer ?
#
loop_
_entity_poly.entity_id
_entity_poly.type
_entity_poly.pdbx_seq_one_letter_code
_entity_poly.pdbx_strand_id
1 'polypeptide(L)'
;MKTLGEQLNVSLVKADELQARDKDVNRREWMLQVRDAVCEIEVIMDMFDLEERLWKYHSFILRCAFIPRRWARLCRISDKILQIKPKIEGLITQKEKHVAGKASTSSSSTSSSLDPTRRFRRVLHNTKENFAMVGMERAKGTLMGELVKEDVERRVVPIVGMPGSGKTTLAKHVYISDDTKRHFDCCTWADMKKKMAEEEIMGKLNNFLENKRYLVVLDDLWTQQAWDDFEKAFPNGKSGSKVMLTSRNERLAAYADPRSQPVVPEMLSEKESWDLFCNRTFNNADPPGDFPQDLKHCGEKMVKKCGGLPLAIVVLGGLLSTKRRLIHEWESVLRNINWKLGKEERLRSIIDLSYDDLPYYLKSCFLYTSLFPEDFRIKRRRLIGVWIAEGYIRQEGEETLHEAAENALMELISRGMVQVEEMNSLGRVKSCRLHDVLRDFSIVKAKEDGFGEVMSSIKKSLCPQLGVHYFLGKGDFKGFDIVSIRTILEQVATYNKHARSILFMFDVHESFIREMPTFNEVKLLRVLDLEGLSAICEFPKEIGNLIHLRYLGMRHIYVTGPIPCTIGNLQKLQTLDLYGMHGLNNGNASMPDVLWKMEELRILCLPFVITKQKQLRMDNLRNLHTLKGVEVGSWMKKNTSTFTNVVKLNVRARSREEVSEVIAFVDGLASLQCLSIWCSLFMARRKYFQRCHYNLVALIASNLSN
;
A
#
# COMPACT_ATOMS: atom_id res chain seq x y z
N MET A 1 -30.27 -11.50 16.03
CA MET A 1 -29.10 -11.59 15.12
C MET A 1 -28.09 -10.49 15.39
N LYS A 2 -28.41 -9.20 15.21
CA LYS A 2 -27.50 -8.08 15.51
C LYS A 2 -26.86 -8.18 16.92
N THR A 3 -27.67 -8.41 17.95
CA THR A 3 -27.21 -8.62 19.35
C THR A 3 -26.28 -9.82 19.50
N LEU A 4 -26.58 -10.94 18.85
CA LEU A 4 -25.74 -12.16 18.88
C LEU A 4 -24.42 -11.95 18.14
N GLY A 5 -24.46 -11.24 17.00
CA GLY A 5 -23.27 -10.86 16.23
C GLY A 5 -22.37 -9.90 16.99
N GLU A 6 -22.94 -8.91 17.69
CA GLU A 6 -22.20 -8.00 18.57
C GLU A 6 -21.53 -8.75 19.73
N GLN A 7 -22.24 -9.70 20.37
CA GLN A 7 -21.67 -10.56 21.43
C GLN A 7 -20.51 -11.44 20.94
N LEU A 8 -20.61 -11.99 19.72
CA LEU A 8 -19.55 -12.76 19.06
C LEU A 8 -18.36 -11.87 18.65
N ASN A 9 -18.61 -10.67 18.12
CA ASN A 9 -17.55 -9.77 17.67
C ASN A 9 -16.75 -9.20 18.85
N VAL A 10 -17.42 -8.83 19.95
CA VAL A 10 -16.76 -8.48 21.22
C VAL A 10 -15.95 -9.67 21.75
N SER A 11 -16.43 -10.91 21.55
CA SER A 11 -15.71 -12.12 21.94
C SER A 11 -14.50 -12.40 21.06
N LEU A 12 -14.53 -12.09 19.76
CA LEU A 12 -13.39 -12.15 18.85
C LEU A 12 -12.32 -11.13 19.22
N VAL A 13 -12.70 -9.87 19.43
CA VAL A 13 -11.75 -8.80 19.81
C VAL A 13 -11.04 -9.16 21.13
N LYS A 14 -11.77 -9.66 22.14
CA LYS A 14 -11.16 -10.14 23.39
C LYS A 14 -10.30 -11.40 23.21
N ALA A 15 -10.64 -12.27 22.27
CA ALA A 15 -9.85 -13.46 21.96
C ALA A 15 -8.55 -13.11 21.22
N ASP A 16 -8.60 -12.15 20.29
CA ASP A 16 -7.45 -11.59 19.58
C ASP A 16 -6.52 -10.83 20.55
N GLU A 17 -7.06 -10.09 21.53
CA GLU A 17 -6.28 -9.45 22.61
C GLU A 17 -5.52 -10.48 23.48
N LEU A 18 -6.13 -11.64 23.72
CA LEU A 18 -5.54 -12.76 24.48
C LEU A 18 -4.63 -13.67 23.64
N GLN A 19 -4.48 -13.40 22.34
CA GLN A 19 -3.68 -14.20 21.39
C GLN A 19 -2.17 -13.97 21.58
N ALA A 20 -1.78 -12.86 22.21
CA ALA A 20 -0.38 -12.50 22.46
C ALA A 20 0.39 -13.47 23.39
N ARG A 21 -0.24 -14.53 23.93
CA ARG A 21 0.39 -15.38 24.96
C ARG A 21 0.21 -16.90 24.85
N ASP A 22 -0.59 -17.47 23.94
CA ASP A 22 -0.82 -18.93 23.97
C ASP A 22 -0.97 -19.60 22.59
N LYS A 23 -0.29 -20.74 22.40
CA LYS A 23 -0.20 -21.50 21.13
C LYS A 23 -1.13 -22.73 21.07
N ASP A 24 -2.29 -22.67 21.71
CA ASP A 24 -3.23 -23.81 21.77
C ASP A 24 -3.94 -24.05 20.42
N VAL A 25 -3.83 -25.29 19.89
CA VAL A 25 -4.41 -25.73 18.61
C VAL A 25 -5.94 -25.75 18.66
N ASN A 26 -6.54 -26.18 19.79
CA ASN A 26 -8.00 -26.25 19.94
C ASN A 26 -8.64 -24.86 19.92
N ARG A 27 -7.93 -23.86 20.43
CA ARG A 27 -8.37 -22.46 20.42
C ARG A 27 -8.37 -21.87 19.01
N ARG A 28 -7.41 -22.24 18.16
CA ARG A 28 -7.37 -21.81 16.74
C ARG A 28 -8.55 -22.36 15.96
N GLU A 29 -8.86 -23.64 16.14
CA GLU A 29 -10.01 -24.26 15.47
C GLU A 29 -11.34 -23.63 15.90
N TRP A 30 -11.51 -23.35 17.20
CA TRP A 30 -12.67 -22.61 17.69
C TRP A 30 -12.76 -21.19 17.09
N MET A 31 -11.64 -20.46 17.00
CA MET A 31 -11.63 -19.13 16.38
C MET A 31 -12.01 -19.16 14.90
N LEU A 32 -11.63 -20.21 14.15
CA LEU A 32 -12.07 -20.40 12.77
C LEU A 32 -13.59 -20.57 12.69
N GLN A 33 -14.18 -21.40 13.55
CA GLN A 33 -15.63 -21.59 13.59
C GLN A 33 -16.39 -20.31 13.97
N VAL A 34 -15.83 -19.50 14.87
CA VAL A 34 -16.39 -18.19 15.26
C VAL A 34 -16.29 -17.20 14.09
N ARG A 35 -15.15 -17.12 13.40
CA ARG A 35 -14.99 -16.30 12.20
C ARG A 35 -15.99 -16.71 11.12
N ASP A 36 -16.21 -18.00 10.91
CA ASP A 36 -17.22 -18.54 10.00
C ASP A 36 -18.63 -18.06 10.36
N ALA A 37 -19.02 -18.19 11.63
CA ALA A 37 -20.33 -17.77 12.10
C ALA A 37 -20.54 -16.26 11.95
N VAL A 38 -19.56 -15.43 12.32
CA VAL A 38 -19.65 -13.96 12.17
C VAL A 38 -19.77 -13.58 10.70
N CYS A 39 -19.02 -14.24 9.82
CA CYS A 39 -19.10 -14.03 8.37
C CYS A 39 -20.49 -14.34 7.81
N GLU A 40 -21.08 -15.47 8.20
CA GLU A 40 -22.44 -15.83 7.79
C GLU A 40 -23.47 -14.82 8.33
N ILE A 41 -23.32 -14.32 9.57
CA ILE A 41 -24.18 -13.27 10.14
C ILE A 41 -24.08 -11.98 9.32
N GLU A 42 -22.87 -11.52 8.99
CA GLU A 42 -22.65 -10.31 8.20
C GLU A 42 -23.34 -10.40 6.83
N VAL A 43 -23.22 -11.54 6.13
CA VAL A 43 -23.90 -11.77 4.85
C VAL A 43 -25.42 -11.75 5.00
N ILE A 44 -25.98 -12.39 6.03
CA ILE A 44 -27.43 -12.44 6.26
C ILE A 44 -28.00 -11.05 6.56
N MET A 45 -27.34 -10.30 7.44
CA MET A 45 -27.74 -8.94 7.81
C MET A 45 -27.74 -8.02 6.59
N ASP A 46 -26.69 -8.08 5.77
CA ASP A 46 -26.59 -7.21 4.60
C ASP A 46 -27.52 -7.63 3.46
N MET A 47 -27.83 -8.93 3.31
CA MET A 47 -28.90 -9.38 2.41
C MET A 47 -30.25 -8.73 2.77
N PHE A 48 -30.55 -8.63 4.07
CA PHE A 48 -31.77 -7.98 4.54
C PHE A 48 -31.75 -6.48 4.27
N ASP A 49 -30.64 -5.80 4.60
CA ASP A 49 -30.48 -4.37 4.35
C ASP A 49 -30.59 -4.02 2.86
N LEU A 50 -29.98 -4.83 1.98
CA LEU A 50 -30.08 -4.64 0.52
C LEU A 50 -31.53 -4.71 0.04
N GLU A 51 -32.30 -5.70 0.50
CA GLU A 51 -33.71 -5.85 0.14
C GLU A 51 -34.56 -4.68 0.63
N GLU A 52 -34.31 -4.19 1.85
CA GLU A 52 -34.99 -3.00 2.38
C GLU A 52 -34.69 -1.76 1.53
N ARG A 53 -33.45 -1.60 1.08
CA ARG A 53 -33.02 -0.44 0.29
C ARG A 53 -33.47 -0.51 -1.16
N LEU A 54 -33.40 -1.67 -1.83
CA LEU A 54 -33.95 -1.83 -3.17
C LEU A 54 -35.45 -1.49 -3.18
N TRP A 55 -36.17 -1.87 -2.13
CA TRP A 55 -37.57 -1.51 -1.96
C TRP A 55 -37.82 0.00 -1.86
N LYS A 56 -36.93 0.74 -1.17
CA LYS A 56 -37.03 2.21 -1.06
C LYS A 56 -36.97 2.88 -2.43
N TYR A 57 -36.13 2.39 -3.35
CA TYR A 57 -35.91 2.98 -4.67
C TYR A 57 -36.90 2.54 -5.76
N HIS A 58 -37.77 1.57 -5.50
CA HIS A 58 -38.83 1.19 -6.44
C HIS A 58 -39.96 2.24 -6.46
N SER A 59 -40.42 2.61 -7.67
CA SER A 59 -41.66 3.36 -7.84
C SER A 59 -42.87 2.56 -7.36
N PHE A 60 -44.02 3.21 -7.12
CA PHE A 60 -45.23 2.55 -6.61
C PHE A 60 -45.62 1.31 -7.43
N ILE A 61 -45.56 1.40 -8.77
CA ILE A 61 -45.87 0.30 -9.70
C ILE A 61 -44.84 -0.85 -9.56
N LEU A 62 -43.55 -0.52 -9.44
CA LEU A 62 -42.48 -1.51 -9.20
C LEU A 62 -42.58 -2.15 -7.82
N ARG A 63 -43.12 -1.47 -6.81
CA ARG A 63 -43.35 -2.08 -5.49
C ARG A 63 -44.41 -3.17 -5.59
N CYS A 64 -45.58 -2.89 -6.17
CA CYS A 64 -46.66 -3.86 -6.31
C CYS A 64 -46.26 -5.12 -7.09
N ALA A 65 -45.55 -4.96 -8.22
CA ALA A 65 -45.11 -6.08 -9.06
C ALA A 65 -44.05 -6.98 -8.42
N PHE A 66 -43.29 -6.48 -7.44
CA PHE A 66 -42.19 -7.22 -6.80
C PHE A 66 -42.52 -7.73 -5.39
N ILE A 67 -43.75 -7.53 -4.86
CA ILE A 67 -44.19 -8.07 -3.56
C ILE A 67 -43.92 -9.58 -3.43
N PRO A 68 -44.31 -10.44 -4.40
CA PRO A 68 -44.11 -11.90 -4.26
C PRO A 68 -42.63 -12.28 -4.24
N ARG A 69 -41.81 -11.61 -5.07
CA ARG A 69 -40.35 -11.83 -5.11
C ARG A 69 -39.67 -11.39 -3.81
N ARG A 70 -40.07 -10.24 -3.24
CA ARG A 70 -39.55 -9.76 -1.96
C ARG A 70 -39.92 -10.70 -0.83
N TRP A 71 -41.18 -11.16 -0.79
CA TRP A 71 -41.63 -12.10 0.23
C TRP A 71 -40.84 -13.41 0.19
N ALA A 72 -40.64 -13.99 -1.00
CA ALA A 72 -39.81 -15.17 -1.19
C ALA A 72 -38.35 -14.97 -0.73
N ARG A 73 -37.76 -13.79 -0.95
CA ARG A 73 -36.40 -13.46 -0.49
C ARG A 73 -36.33 -13.28 1.03
N LEU A 74 -37.32 -12.65 1.64
CA LEU A 74 -37.41 -12.49 3.10
C LEU A 74 -37.61 -13.84 3.80
N CYS A 75 -38.43 -14.74 3.25
CA CYS A 75 -38.55 -16.12 3.76
C CYS A 75 -37.20 -16.85 3.72
N ARG A 76 -36.46 -16.76 2.61
CA ARG A 76 -35.10 -17.34 2.52
C ARG A 76 -34.12 -16.76 3.54
N ILE A 77 -34.21 -15.46 3.84
CA ILE A 77 -33.40 -14.82 4.90
C ILE A 77 -33.80 -15.38 6.26
N SER A 78 -35.11 -15.51 6.53
CA SER A 78 -35.63 -16.11 7.76
C SER A 78 -35.13 -17.55 7.97
N ASP A 79 -35.17 -18.38 6.93
CA ASP A 79 -34.68 -19.76 6.99
C ASP A 79 -33.18 -19.83 7.33
N LYS A 80 -32.36 -18.95 6.73
CA LYS A 80 -30.94 -18.84 7.05
C LYS A 80 -30.68 -18.41 8.50
N ILE A 81 -31.51 -17.50 9.03
CA ILE A 81 -31.43 -17.08 10.43
C ILE A 81 -31.74 -18.25 11.37
N LEU A 82 -32.75 -19.06 11.05
CA LEU A 82 -33.11 -20.23 11.84
C LEU A 82 -32.01 -21.30 11.84
N GLN A 83 -31.29 -21.47 10.73
CA GLN A 83 -30.18 -22.42 10.62
C GLN A 83 -28.94 -22.01 11.42
N ILE A 84 -28.58 -20.71 11.42
CA ILE A 84 -27.34 -20.23 12.05
C ILE A 84 -27.46 -20.02 13.56
N LYS A 85 -28.67 -19.70 14.05
CA LYS A 85 -28.91 -19.44 15.48
C LYS A 85 -28.40 -20.55 16.42
N PRO A 86 -28.70 -21.85 16.22
CA PRO A 86 -28.20 -22.90 17.10
C PRO A 86 -26.68 -23.08 17.02
N LYS A 87 -26.07 -22.86 15.85
CA LYS A 87 -24.60 -22.90 15.67
C LYS A 87 -23.91 -21.85 16.53
N ILE A 88 -24.45 -20.64 16.58
CA ILE A 88 -23.94 -19.53 17.42
C ILE A 88 -24.03 -19.86 18.91
N GLU A 89 -25.19 -20.34 19.35
CA GLU A 89 -25.42 -20.72 20.76
C GLU A 89 -24.46 -21.83 21.22
N GLY A 90 -24.17 -22.81 20.33
CA GLY A 90 -23.16 -23.83 20.58
C GLY A 90 -21.74 -23.27 20.74
N LEU A 91 -21.33 -22.32 19.89
CA LEU A 91 -20.00 -21.70 19.95
C LEU A 91 -19.80 -20.84 21.20
N ILE A 92 -20.85 -20.13 21.64
CA ILE A 92 -20.86 -19.36 22.89
C ILE A 92 -20.71 -20.31 24.09
N THR A 93 -21.41 -21.45 24.09
CA THR A 93 -21.31 -22.45 25.16
C THR A 93 -19.92 -23.12 25.21
N GLN A 94 -19.29 -23.36 24.05
CA GLN A 94 -17.94 -23.93 23.98
C GLN A 94 -16.89 -22.98 24.58
N LYS A 95 -17.06 -21.66 24.41
CA LYS A 95 -16.21 -20.62 25.03
C LYS A 95 -16.22 -20.72 26.56
N GLU A 96 -17.38 -20.90 27.17
CA GLU A 96 -17.52 -20.96 28.63
C GLU A 96 -16.69 -22.11 29.23
N LYS A 97 -16.56 -23.22 28.49
CA LYS A 97 -15.70 -24.35 28.85
C LYS A 97 -14.20 -24.05 28.72
N HIS A 98 -13.79 -23.20 27.79
CA HIS A 98 -12.38 -22.82 27.59
C HIS A 98 -11.92 -21.65 28.48
N VAL A 99 -12.83 -20.73 28.84
CA VAL A 99 -12.54 -19.54 29.66
C VAL A 99 -12.54 -19.84 31.17
N ALA A 100 -13.22 -20.90 31.62
CA ALA A 100 -13.25 -21.32 33.02
C ALA A 100 -11.87 -21.67 33.63
N GLY A 101 -10.79 -21.72 32.83
CA GLY A 101 -9.45 -22.08 33.29
C GLY A 101 -8.54 -20.92 33.76
N LYS A 102 -8.81 -19.65 33.46
CA LYS A 102 -7.93 -18.53 33.90
C LYS A 102 -8.70 -17.22 34.07
N ALA A 103 -9.05 -16.89 35.32
CA ALA A 103 -9.47 -15.56 35.72
C ALA A 103 -8.43 -14.94 36.66
N SER A 104 -7.64 -13.99 36.15
CA SER A 104 -7.14 -12.82 36.89
C SER A 104 -6.14 -12.03 36.03
N THR A 105 -6.57 -10.89 35.50
CA THR A 105 -5.90 -9.60 35.73
C THR A 105 -6.73 -8.49 35.08
N SER A 106 -7.12 -7.52 35.91
CA SER A 106 -7.65 -6.23 35.49
C SER A 106 -6.56 -5.43 34.76
N SER A 107 -6.92 -4.80 33.66
CA SER A 107 -6.14 -3.69 33.11
C SER A 107 -7.06 -2.47 32.94
N SER A 108 -6.70 -1.42 33.65
CA SER A 108 -7.22 -0.07 33.48
C SER A 108 -6.51 0.56 32.28
N SER A 109 -7.25 0.90 31.23
CA SER A 109 -6.77 1.76 30.15
C SER A 109 -6.97 3.22 30.53
N THR A 110 -5.87 3.95 30.68
CA THR A 110 -5.88 5.42 30.66
C THR A 110 -5.53 5.86 29.25
N SER A 111 -6.51 6.44 28.55
CA SER A 111 -6.30 7.16 27.30
C SER A 111 -5.60 8.48 27.62
N SER A 112 -4.34 8.64 27.19
CA SER A 112 -3.70 9.95 27.12
C SER A 112 -3.62 10.39 25.66
N SER A 113 -4.54 11.27 25.28
CA SER A 113 -4.50 12.09 24.08
C SER A 113 -3.24 12.97 24.10
N LEU A 114 -2.37 12.76 23.12
CA LEU A 114 -1.28 13.67 22.77
C LEU A 114 -1.51 14.07 21.31
N ASP A 115 -1.74 15.36 21.09
CA ASP A 115 -2.05 15.97 19.79
C ASP A 115 -0.96 15.61 18.73
N PRO A 116 -1.27 14.74 17.75
CA PRO A 116 -0.28 14.19 16.82
C PRO A 116 0.18 15.19 15.74
N THR A 117 -0.61 16.22 15.48
CA THR A 117 -0.51 17.04 14.26
C THR A 117 0.74 17.93 14.19
N ARG A 118 1.30 18.35 15.34
CA ARG A 118 2.55 19.16 15.38
C ARG A 118 3.83 18.34 15.19
N ARG A 119 3.83 17.04 15.49
CA ARG A 119 5.01 16.16 15.44
C ARG A 119 5.37 15.73 14.02
N PHE A 120 4.37 15.49 13.16
CA PHE A 120 4.57 14.86 11.85
C PHE A 120 5.04 15.80 10.74
N ARG A 121 4.69 17.10 10.83
CA ARG A 121 5.11 18.11 9.83
C ARG A 121 6.65 18.26 9.75
N ARG A 122 7.38 17.96 10.84
CA ARG A 122 8.86 18.05 10.90
C ARG A 122 9.59 16.77 10.46
N VAL A 123 8.98 15.59 10.64
CA VAL A 123 9.54 14.30 10.16
C VAL A 123 9.75 14.32 8.63
N LEU A 124 8.86 15.01 7.91
CA LEU A 124 8.90 15.09 6.44
C LEU A 124 10.10 15.85 5.89
N HIS A 125 10.63 16.86 6.60
CA HIS A 125 11.71 17.71 6.09
C HIS A 125 13.08 17.00 6.08
N ASN A 126 13.25 15.91 6.84
CA ASN A 126 14.54 15.23 7.01
C ASN A 126 14.61 13.84 6.37
N THR A 127 13.49 13.28 5.87
CA THR A 127 13.38 11.86 5.49
C THR A 127 14.01 11.50 4.15
N LYS A 128 14.30 12.47 3.27
CA LYS A 128 14.81 12.16 1.92
C LYS A 128 16.34 12.24 1.79
N GLU A 129 17.01 13.07 2.60
CA GLU A 129 18.43 13.41 2.36
C GLU A 129 19.39 13.13 3.53
N ASN A 130 18.96 13.13 4.81
CA ASN A 130 19.93 13.09 5.92
C ASN A 130 20.13 11.74 6.62
N PHE A 131 19.14 10.83 6.61
CA PHE A 131 19.25 9.57 7.38
C PHE A 131 19.93 8.43 6.62
N ALA A 132 19.93 8.48 5.29
CA ALA A 132 20.30 7.36 4.44
C ALA A 132 21.83 7.22 4.23
N MET A 133 22.60 8.29 4.48
CA MET A 133 24.04 8.36 4.18
C MET A 133 24.94 8.58 5.39
N VAL A 134 24.38 8.66 6.60
CA VAL A 134 25.19 8.83 7.82
C VAL A 134 26.24 7.72 7.88
N GLY A 135 27.52 8.09 7.98
CA GLY A 135 28.65 7.17 8.06
C GLY A 135 29.02 6.40 6.78
N MET A 136 28.47 6.77 5.62
CA MET A 136 28.76 6.09 4.34
C MET A 136 29.71 6.87 3.41
N GLU A 137 30.23 8.02 3.82
CA GLU A 137 31.01 8.90 2.93
C GLU A 137 32.32 8.26 2.44
N ARG A 138 33.02 7.50 3.30
CA ARG A 138 34.24 6.79 2.88
C ARG A 138 33.91 5.70 1.86
N ALA A 139 32.92 4.85 2.15
CA ALA A 139 32.49 3.79 1.25
C ALA A 139 31.98 4.35 -0.09
N LYS A 140 31.28 5.48 -0.07
CA LYS A 140 30.87 6.24 -1.26
C LYS A 140 32.07 6.71 -2.06
N GLY A 141 33.06 7.31 -1.40
CA GLY A 141 34.31 7.75 -2.04
C GLY A 141 35.06 6.60 -2.71
N THR A 142 35.24 5.48 -2.01
CA THR A 142 35.85 4.25 -2.56
C THR A 142 35.06 3.73 -3.75
N LEU A 143 33.74 3.62 -3.63
CA LEU A 143 32.87 3.13 -4.69
C LEU A 143 32.92 4.03 -5.94
N MET A 144 32.84 5.35 -5.75
CA MET A 144 33.00 6.32 -6.84
C MET A 144 34.38 6.21 -7.50
N GLY A 145 35.44 6.06 -6.70
CA GLY A 145 36.79 5.83 -7.20
C GLY A 145 36.89 4.60 -8.09
N GLU A 146 36.30 3.47 -7.68
CA GLU A 146 36.29 2.25 -8.50
C GLU A 146 35.46 2.39 -9.79
N LEU A 147 34.36 3.13 -9.74
CA LEU A 147 33.46 3.31 -10.90
C LEU A 147 34.06 4.20 -11.98
N VAL A 148 34.83 5.22 -11.61
CA VAL A 148 35.39 6.21 -12.55
C VAL A 148 36.73 5.75 -13.14
N LYS A 149 37.34 4.68 -12.61
CA LYS A 149 38.56 4.08 -13.17
C LYS A 149 38.33 3.61 -14.61
N GLU A 150 39.20 4.06 -15.51
CA GLU A 150 39.20 3.67 -16.92
C GLU A 150 39.96 2.36 -17.15
N ASP A 151 39.35 1.24 -16.79
CA ASP A 151 39.85 -0.08 -17.14
C ASP A 151 39.64 -0.38 -18.64
N VAL A 152 40.57 -1.09 -19.27
CA VAL A 152 40.44 -1.49 -20.68
C VAL A 152 39.29 -2.49 -20.87
N GLU A 153 39.13 -3.41 -19.92
CA GLU A 153 38.06 -4.41 -19.90
C GLU A 153 36.94 -4.01 -18.93
N ARG A 154 35.74 -4.57 -19.15
CA ARG A 154 34.61 -4.39 -18.23
C ARG A 154 34.96 -4.96 -16.85
N ARG A 155 34.82 -4.14 -15.81
CA ARG A 155 35.01 -4.55 -14.40
C ARG A 155 33.70 -4.73 -13.66
N VAL A 156 33.73 -5.63 -12.68
CA VAL A 156 32.63 -5.78 -11.72
C VAL A 156 32.99 -5.06 -10.41
N VAL A 157 32.05 -4.30 -9.87
CA VAL A 157 32.19 -3.55 -8.62
C VAL A 157 31.16 -4.08 -7.61
N PRO A 158 31.53 -5.08 -6.79
CA PRO A 158 30.60 -5.71 -5.86
C PRO A 158 30.48 -4.92 -4.55
N ILE A 159 29.26 -4.80 -4.03
CA ILE A 159 28.95 -4.24 -2.72
C ILE A 159 28.40 -5.36 -1.85
N VAL A 160 29.11 -5.73 -0.78
CA VAL A 160 28.74 -6.89 0.05
C VAL A 160 28.57 -6.51 1.52
N GLY A 161 27.67 -7.19 2.21
CA GLY A 161 27.41 -6.95 3.63
C GLY A 161 26.09 -7.56 4.12
N MET A 162 25.89 -7.57 5.43
CA MET A 162 24.72 -8.17 6.07
C MET A 162 23.39 -7.44 5.76
N PRO A 163 22.22 -8.05 6.01
CA PRO A 163 20.92 -7.39 5.86
C PRO A 163 20.82 -6.12 6.72
N GLY A 164 20.26 -5.05 6.15
CA GLY A 164 20.09 -3.77 6.86
C GLY A 164 21.36 -2.92 7.01
N SER A 165 22.49 -3.33 6.43
CA SER A 165 23.74 -2.54 6.43
C SER A 165 23.75 -1.34 5.46
N GLY A 166 22.78 -1.27 4.54
CA GLY A 166 22.63 -0.15 3.61
C GLY A 166 23.32 -0.30 2.25
N LYS A 167 23.65 -1.51 1.81
CA LYS A 167 24.22 -1.80 0.46
C LYS A 167 23.46 -1.12 -0.68
N THR A 168 22.16 -1.39 -0.78
CA THR A 168 21.27 -0.81 -1.79
C THR A 168 21.20 0.72 -1.66
N THR A 169 21.26 1.24 -0.43
CA THR A 169 21.27 2.70 -0.18
C THR A 169 22.54 3.35 -0.74
N LEU A 170 23.70 2.74 -0.49
CA LEU A 170 25.00 3.18 -1.02
C LEU A 170 25.02 3.14 -2.55
N ALA A 171 24.60 2.01 -3.13
CA ALA A 171 24.52 1.83 -4.58
C ALA A 171 23.58 2.87 -5.23
N LYS A 172 22.40 3.12 -4.64
CA LYS A 172 21.42 4.11 -5.14
C LYS A 172 22.01 5.51 -5.15
N HIS A 173 22.68 5.93 -4.07
CA HIS A 173 23.27 7.26 -3.98
C HIS A 173 24.34 7.51 -5.04
N VAL A 174 25.18 6.51 -5.28
CA VAL A 174 26.19 6.59 -6.33
C VAL A 174 25.54 6.58 -7.72
N TYR A 175 24.58 5.68 -7.98
CA TYR A 175 23.91 5.58 -9.27
C TYR A 175 23.18 6.87 -9.72
N ILE A 176 22.60 7.62 -8.78
CA ILE A 176 21.89 8.88 -9.07
C ILE A 176 22.81 10.11 -9.07
N SER A 177 24.09 9.97 -8.71
CA SER A 177 25.03 11.10 -8.68
C SER A 177 25.27 11.69 -10.07
N ASP A 178 25.41 13.01 -10.14
CA ASP A 178 25.71 13.71 -11.39
C ASP A 178 27.03 13.24 -12.01
N ASP A 179 28.04 12.94 -11.17
CA ASP A 179 29.33 12.41 -11.62
C ASP A 179 29.16 11.08 -12.37
N THR A 180 28.33 10.17 -11.83
CA THR A 180 27.99 8.91 -12.50
C THR A 180 27.23 9.17 -13.80
N LYS A 181 26.22 10.06 -13.79
CA LYS A 181 25.43 10.36 -14.99
C LYS A 181 26.23 11.04 -16.10
N ARG A 182 27.32 11.75 -15.78
CA ARG A 182 28.23 12.36 -16.76
C ARG A 182 29.31 11.41 -17.26
N HIS A 183 29.73 10.45 -16.43
CA HIS A 183 30.83 9.56 -16.78
C HIS A 183 30.43 8.46 -17.77
N PHE A 184 29.21 7.92 -17.68
CA PHE A 184 28.75 6.79 -18.50
C PHE A 184 27.81 7.24 -19.64
N ASP A 185 27.96 6.65 -20.83
CA ASP A 185 27.09 6.84 -21.99
C ASP A 185 25.64 6.38 -21.70
N CYS A 186 25.50 5.35 -20.87
CA CYS A 186 24.22 4.86 -20.39
C CYS A 186 24.34 4.16 -19.04
N CYS A 187 23.32 4.34 -18.19
CA CYS A 187 23.19 3.63 -16.92
C CYS A 187 21.84 2.91 -16.85
N THR A 188 21.81 1.72 -16.25
CA THR A 188 20.56 1.03 -15.91
C THR A 188 20.65 0.39 -14.52
N TRP A 189 19.49 0.18 -13.91
CA TRP A 189 19.34 -0.50 -12.62
C TRP A 189 18.37 -1.66 -12.76
N ALA A 190 18.83 -2.86 -12.44
CA ALA A 190 18.07 -4.09 -12.44
C ALA A 190 18.01 -4.67 -11.02
N ASP A 191 16.81 -5.08 -10.61
CA ASP A 191 16.58 -5.85 -9.39
C ASP A 191 16.59 -7.33 -9.75
N MET A 192 17.53 -8.08 -9.16
CA MET A 192 17.88 -9.44 -9.57
C MET A 192 17.07 -10.52 -8.84
N LYS A 193 16.11 -10.12 -8.01
CA LYS A 193 15.13 -11.04 -7.41
C LYS A 193 14.15 -11.63 -8.46
N LYS A 194 14.18 -11.14 -9.71
CA LYS A 194 13.35 -11.61 -10.83
C LYS A 194 14.16 -12.56 -11.75
N LYS A 195 13.60 -13.75 -12.03
CA LYS A 195 14.27 -14.81 -12.82
C LYS A 195 14.62 -14.42 -14.26
N MET A 196 15.72 -15.02 -14.71
CA MET A 196 16.42 -15.03 -16.01
C MET A 196 15.83 -14.23 -17.17
N ALA A 197 16.68 -13.36 -17.74
CA ALA A 197 16.45 -12.78 -19.05
C ALA A 197 16.53 -13.85 -20.15
N GLU A 198 15.65 -13.76 -21.13
CA GLU A 198 15.66 -14.62 -22.32
C GLU A 198 16.95 -14.39 -23.12
N GLU A 199 17.57 -15.45 -23.66
CA GLU A 199 18.84 -15.36 -24.41
C GLU A 199 18.77 -14.31 -25.53
N GLU A 200 17.61 -14.14 -26.16
CA GLU A 200 17.39 -13.12 -27.19
C GLU A 200 17.49 -11.69 -26.63
N ILE A 201 16.93 -11.43 -25.44
CA ILE A 201 17.04 -10.13 -24.76
C ILE A 201 18.49 -9.88 -24.37
N MET A 202 19.20 -10.92 -23.94
CA MET A 202 20.61 -10.84 -23.56
C MET A 202 21.50 -10.50 -24.76
N GLY A 203 21.24 -11.11 -25.92
CA GLY A 203 21.92 -10.75 -27.17
C GLY A 203 21.65 -9.31 -27.60
N LYS A 204 20.39 -8.85 -27.49
CA LYS A 204 20.04 -7.44 -27.80
C LYS A 204 20.71 -6.46 -26.84
N LEU A 205 20.75 -6.77 -25.54
CA LEU A 205 21.43 -5.95 -24.55
C LEU A 205 22.94 -5.91 -24.80
N ASN A 206 23.55 -7.06 -25.10
CA ASN A 206 24.97 -7.13 -25.43
C ASN A 206 25.32 -6.22 -26.62
N ASN A 207 24.63 -6.39 -27.75
CA ASN A 207 24.85 -5.58 -28.96
C ASN A 207 24.64 -4.07 -28.70
N PHE A 208 23.70 -3.70 -27.83
CA PHE A 208 23.46 -2.31 -27.46
C PHE A 208 24.60 -1.70 -26.63
N LEU A 209 25.26 -2.51 -25.79
CA LEU A 209 26.31 -2.09 -24.86
C LEU A 209 27.71 -2.12 -25.49
N GLU A 210 27.93 -2.89 -26.55
CA GLU A 210 29.23 -3.16 -27.17
C GLU A 210 30.05 -1.90 -27.51
N ASN A 211 29.39 -0.83 -27.95
CA ASN A 211 30.04 0.43 -28.34
C ASN A 211 29.81 1.57 -27.36
N LYS A 212 29.54 1.27 -26.08
CA LYS A 212 29.21 2.27 -25.05
C LYS A 212 30.07 2.08 -23.81
N ARG A 213 30.31 3.19 -23.11
CA ARG A 213 30.77 3.14 -21.72
C ARG A 213 29.54 3.03 -20.83
N TYR A 214 29.29 1.87 -20.25
CA TYR A 214 28.03 1.63 -19.54
C TYR A 214 28.22 1.36 -18.05
N LEU A 215 27.17 1.66 -17.27
CA LEU A 215 27.00 1.19 -15.90
C LEU A 215 25.71 0.37 -15.78
N VAL A 216 25.84 -0.91 -15.45
CA VAL A 216 24.69 -1.76 -15.10
C VAL A 216 24.73 -2.02 -13.60
N VAL A 217 23.64 -1.73 -12.88
CA VAL A 217 23.50 -2.08 -11.46
C VAL A 217 22.62 -3.32 -11.31
N LEU A 218 23.14 -4.36 -10.67
CA LEU A 218 22.47 -5.61 -10.34
C LEU A 218 22.21 -5.66 -8.83
N ASP A 219 21.03 -5.24 -8.40
CA ASP A 219 20.67 -5.17 -6.97
C ASP A 219 20.18 -6.52 -6.44
N ASP A 220 20.72 -6.91 -5.29
CA ASP A 220 20.43 -8.10 -4.50
C ASP A 220 20.59 -9.42 -5.30
N LEU A 221 21.82 -9.67 -5.77
CA LEU A 221 22.21 -10.91 -6.48
C LEU A 221 22.72 -11.97 -5.49
N TRP A 222 22.07 -13.14 -5.42
CA TRP A 222 22.26 -14.10 -4.32
C TRP A 222 23.15 -15.31 -4.67
N THR A 223 23.23 -15.70 -5.94
CA THR A 223 23.87 -16.95 -6.37
C THR A 223 24.83 -16.74 -7.54
N GLN A 224 25.83 -17.63 -7.66
CA GLN A 224 26.75 -17.68 -8.80
C GLN A 224 26.01 -17.96 -10.11
N GLN A 225 25.05 -18.89 -10.08
CA GLN A 225 24.20 -19.16 -11.25
C GLN A 225 23.51 -17.89 -11.76
N ALA A 226 22.97 -17.05 -10.86
CA ALA A 226 22.33 -15.80 -11.26
C ALA A 226 23.33 -14.79 -11.85
N TRP A 227 24.63 -14.89 -11.58
CA TRP A 227 25.63 -14.14 -12.30
C TRP A 227 25.88 -14.73 -13.70
N ASP A 228 26.05 -16.05 -13.80
CA ASP A 228 26.31 -16.76 -15.07
C ASP A 228 25.21 -16.52 -16.11
N ASP A 229 23.96 -16.47 -15.64
CA ASP A 229 22.79 -16.19 -16.47
C ASP A 229 22.87 -14.79 -17.12
N PHE A 230 23.53 -13.83 -16.44
CA PHE A 230 23.57 -12.44 -16.87
C PHE A 230 24.89 -11.98 -17.49
N GLU A 231 25.99 -12.63 -17.14
CA GLU A 231 27.34 -12.23 -17.54
C GLU A 231 27.47 -12.03 -19.05
N LYS A 232 26.84 -12.92 -19.83
CA LYS A 232 26.89 -12.92 -21.29
C LYS A 232 26.24 -11.69 -21.94
N ALA A 233 25.39 -10.95 -21.24
CA ALA A 233 24.82 -9.70 -21.78
C ALA A 233 25.74 -8.49 -21.67
N PHE A 234 26.84 -8.59 -20.93
CA PHE A 234 27.67 -7.44 -20.59
C PHE A 234 29.03 -7.56 -21.32
N PRO A 235 29.18 -7.03 -22.55
CA PRO A 235 30.44 -7.07 -23.30
C PRO A 235 31.49 -6.16 -22.64
N ASN A 236 32.74 -6.21 -23.09
CA ASN A 236 33.77 -5.29 -22.57
C ASN A 236 33.42 -3.81 -22.79
N GLY A 237 32.65 -3.50 -23.85
CA GLY A 237 32.20 -2.14 -24.13
C GLY A 237 33.37 -1.21 -24.46
N LYS A 238 33.15 0.09 -24.26
CA LYS A 238 34.25 1.06 -24.20
C LYS A 238 35.00 0.95 -22.86
N SER A 239 36.26 1.40 -22.86
CA SER A 239 37.05 1.53 -21.63
C SER A 239 36.30 2.32 -20.56
N GLY A 240 36.37 1.79 -19.33
CA GLY A 240 35.64 2.29 -18.17
C GLY A 240 34.24 1.70 -17.99
N SER A 241 33.82 0.67 -18.74
CA SER A 241 32.52 0.01 -18.53
C SER A 241 32.49 -0.79 -17.22
N LYS A 242 31.37 -0.70 -16.48
CA LYS A 242 31.22 -1.27 -15.13
C LYS A 242 29.90 -2.02 -14.96
N VAL A 243 29.96 -3.12 -14.21
CA VAL A 243 28.79 -3.78 -13.64
C VAL A 243 28.88 -3.67 -12.11
N MET A 244 28.00 -2.91 -11.49
CA MET A 244 27.90 -2.83 -10.04
C MET A 244 26.90 -3.88 -9.54
N LEU A 245 27.23 -4.65 -8.51
CA LEU A 245 26.27 -5.60 -7.93
C LEU A 245 26.18 -5.44 -6.42
N THR A 246 25.01 -5.67 -5.84
CA THR A 246 24.85 -5.75 -4.38
C THR A 246 24.56 -7.20 -3.98
N SER A 247 25.19 -7.70 -2.93
CA SER A 247 25.00 -9.08 -2.49
C SER A 247 25.16 -9.24 -0.98
N ARG A 248 24.62 -10.33 -0.45
CA ARG A 248 24.90 -10.82 0.91
C ARG A 248 26.02 -11.88 0.91
N ASN A 249 26.42 -12.36 -0.28
CA ASN A 249 27.37 -13.44 -0.44
C ASN A 249 28.74 -12.90 -0.88
N GLU A 250 29.71 -12.87 0.03
CA GLU A 250 31.08 -12.39 -0.26
C GLU A 250 31.79 -13.20 -1.35
N ARG A 251 31.48 -14.50 -1.45
CA ARG A 251 32.09 -15.38 -2.46
C ARG A 251 31.64 -15.03 -3.88
N LEU A 252 30.49 -14.37 -4.03
CA LEU A 252 29.98 -13.97 -5.34
C LEU A 252 30.85 -12.89 -5.98
N ALA A 253 31.45 -12.00 -5.18
CA ALA A 253 32.30 -10.93 -5.68
C ALA A 253 33.53 -11.46 -6.43
N ALA A 254 34.29 -12.35 -5.79
CA ALA A 254 35.48 -12.96 -6.38
C ALA A 254 35.13 -13.88 -7.57
N TYR A 255 33.93 -14.47 -7.57
CA TYR A 255 33.44 -15.27 -8.68
C TYR A 255 33.09 -14.42 -9.91
N ALA A 256 32.40 -13.30 -9.72
CA ALA A 256 31.95 -12.43 -10.81
C ALA A 256 33.11 -11.67 -11.48
N ASP A 257 34.12 -11.27 -10.71
CA ASP A 257 35.39 -10.72 -11.23
C ASP A 257 36.50 -10.98 -10.20
N PRO A 258 37.46 -11.87 -10.47
CA PRO A 258 38.56 -12.18 -9.56
C PRO A 258 39.45 -10.98 -9.23
N ARG A 259 39.41 -9.93 -10.07
CA ARG A 259 40.18 -8.70 -9.87
C ARG A 259 39.44 -7.70 -8.98
N SER A 260 38.15 -7.93 -8.71
CA SER A 260 37.31 -7.00 -7.96
C SER A 260 37.66 -7.03 -6.47
N GLN A 261 37.56 -5.86 -5.83
CA GLN A 261 37.59 -5.76 -4.38
C GLN A 261 36.18 -5.39 -3.91
N PRO A 262 35.52 -6.21 -3.07
CA PRO A 262 34.20 -5.90 -2.54
C PRO A 262 34.23 -4.62 -1.72
N VAL A 263 33.35 -3.67 -2.06
CA VAL A 263 33.06 -2.52 -1.23
C VAL A 263 32.12 -2.97 -0.12
N VAL A 264 32.62 -3.02 1.11
CA VAL A 264 31.80 -3.38 2.27
C VAL A 264 31.33 -2.09 2.94
N PRO A 265 30.01 -1.81 3.01
CA PRO A 265 29.52 -0.69 3.79
C PRO A 265 29.95 -0.87 5.25
N GLU A 266 30.71 0.09 5.77
CA GLU A 266 31.18 0.05 7.15
C GLU A 266 30.00 0.07 8.12
N MET A 267 30.16 -0.60 9.26
CA MET A 267 29.26 -0.38 10.39
C MET A 267 29.45 1.06 10.88
N LEU A 268 28.36 1.69 11.32
CA LEU A 268 28.44 3.04 11.86
C LEU A 268 29.34 3.07 13.09
N SER A 269 30.20 4.08 13.17
CA SER A 269 30.95 4.37 14.39
C SER A 269 30.00 4.65 15.56
N GLU A 270 30.50 4.61 16.81
CA GLU A 270 29.67 4.94 17.98
C GLU A 270 29.06 6.34 17.87
N LYS A 271 29.84 7.31 17.35
CA LYS A 271 29.37 8.69 17.12
C LYS A 271 28.27 8.75 16.06
N GLU A 272 28.49 8.17 14.89
CA GLU A 272 27.51 8.16 13.79
C GLU A 272 26.23 7.40 14.19
N SER A 273 26.38 6.31 14.94
CA SER A 273 25.27 5.53 15.49
C SER A 273 24.43 6.38 16.44
N TRP A 274 25.09 7.14 17.31
CA TRP A 274 24.43 8.04 18.25
C TRP A 274 23.75 9.21 17.54
N ASP A 275 24.38 9.80 16.54
CA ASP A 275 23.81 10.90 15.74
C ASP A 275 22.58 10.41 14.97
N LEU A 276 22.67 9.24 14.32
CA LEU A 276 21.53 8.60 13.64
C LEU A 276 20.38 8.32 14.61
N PHE A 277 20.70 7.80 15.80
CA PHE A 277 19.72 7.56 16.86
C PHE A 277 19.06 8.86 17.31
N CYS A 278 19.83 9.91 17.63
CA CYS A 278 19.31 11.18 18.10
C CYS A 278 18.39 11.84 17.08
N ASN A 279 18.84 11.90 15.82
CA ASN A 279 18.04 12.43 14.72
C ASN A 279 16.71 11.68 14.59
N ARG A 280 16.69 10.39 14.92
CA ARG A 280 15.50 9.56 14.85
C ARG A 280 14.57 9.70 16.05
N THR A 281 15.13 9.78 17.25
CA THR A 281 14.37 9.76 18.51
C THR A 281 13.89 11.15 18.93
N PHE A 282 14.69 12.19 18.69
CA PHE A 282 14.47 13.54 19.26
C PHE A 282 13.98 14.61 18.27
N ASN A 283 13.90 14.29 16.97
CA ASN A 283 13.32 15.17 15.94
C ASN A 283 13.84 16.63 15.95
N ASN A 284 15.14 16.85 16.23
CA ASN A 284 15.89 18.14 16.19
C ASN A 284 15.25 19.35 16.89
N ALA A 285 14.13 19.19 17.60
CA ALA A 285 13.40 20.29 18.23
C ALA A 285 13.91 20.58 19.63
N ASP A 286 14.54 19.58 20.26
CA ASP A 286 15.26 19.72 21.51
C ASP A 286 16.74 19.46 21.21
N PRO A 287 17.61 20.46 21.40
CA PRO A 287 19.04 20.24 21.32
C PRO A 287 19.44 19.09 22.27
N PRO A 288 20.40 18.23 21.91
CA PRO A 288 20.86 17.15 22.79
C PRO A 288 21.36 17.62 24.17
N GLY A 289 21.55 18.93 24.37
CA GLY A 289 21.91 19.55 25.65
C GLY A 289 20.80 19.59 26.70
N ASP A 290 19.51 19.57 26.32
CA ASP A 290 18.37 19.63 27.26
C ASP A 290 17.80 18.25 27.63
N PHE A 291 18.50 17.18 27.25
CA PHE A 291 18.04 15.80 27.45
C PHE A 291 18.49 15.24 28.81
N PRO A 292 17.60 14.64 29.62
CA PRO A 292 17.97 14.06 30.91
C PRO A 292 19.14 13.06 30.77
N GLN A 293 20.17 13.26 31.59
CA GLN A 293 21.43 12.52 31.49
C GLN A 293 21.25 11.01 31.66
N ASP A 294 20.31 10.58 32.50
CA ASP A 294 19.98 9.16 32.70
C ASP A 294 19.41 8.51 31.43
N LEU A 295 18.54 9.23 30.72
CA LEU A 295 17.99 8.76 29.45
C LEU A 295 19.07 8.71 28.38
N LYS A 296 19.99 9.70 28.36
CA LYS A 296 21.13 9.71 27.45
C LYS A 296 21.98 8.46 27.65
N HIS A 297 22.36 8.17 28.90
CA HIS A 297 23.16 7.00 29.23
C HIS A 297 22.47 5.68 28.86
N CYS A 298 21.17 5.57 29.14
CA CYS A 298 20.38 4.39 28.76
C CYS A 298 20.29 4.22 27.23
N GLY A 299 20.09 5.32 26.51
CA GLY A 299 20.14 5.38 25.05
C GLY A 299 21.48 4.91 24.48
N GLU A 300 22.59 5.51 24.93
CA GLU A 300 23.94 5.17 24.48
C GLU A 300 24.24 3.69 24.70
N LYS A 301 23.81 3.14 25.84
CA LYS A 301 23.94 1.70 26.15
C LYS A 301 23.18 0.83 25.15
N MET A 302 21.96 1.21 24.75
CA MET A 302 21.19 0.45 23.75
C MET A 302 21.78 0.59 22.35
N VAL A 303 22.17 1.80 21.94
CA VAL A 303 22.78 2.09 20.64
C VAL A 303 24.10 1.36 20.46
N LYS A 304 24.96 1.36 21.48
CA LYS A 304 26.20 0.57 21.49
C LYS A 304 25.92 -0.92 21.27
N LYS A 305 24.85 -1.43 21.88
CA LYS A 305 24.40 -2.81 21.67
C LYS A 305 23.75 -3.05 20.31
N CYS A 306 23.38 -2.04 19.52
CA CYS A 306 23.00 -2.23 18.11
C CYS A 306 24.21 -2.55 17.22
N GLY A 307 25.45 -2.31 17.68
CA GLY A 307 26.67 -2.73 17.01
C GLY A 307 26.88 -2.09 15.64
N GLY A 308 26.44 -0.83 15.49
CA GLY A 308 26.61 -0.01 14.29
C GLY A 308 25.68 -0.34 13.12
N LEU A 309 24.68 -1.21 13.30
CA LEU A 309 23.74 -1.59 12.24
C LEU A 309 22.65 -0.50 12.02
N PRO A 310 22.61 0.19 10.87
CA PRO A 310 21.71 1.33 10.67
C PRO A 310 20.23 1.01 10.89
N LEU A 311 19.74 -0.10 10.33
CA LEU A 311 18.33 -0.48 10.46
C LEU A 311 17.94 -0.76 11.92
N ALA A 312 18.81 -1.40 12.70
CA ALA A 312 18.54 -1.64 14.13
C ALA A 312 18.44 -0.33 14.91
N ILE A 313 19.32 0.62 14.63
CA ILE A 313 19.33 1.94 15.26
C ILE A 313 18.07 2.73 14.88
N VAL A 314 17.66 2.70 13.60
CA VAL A 314 16.47 3.41 13.11
C VAL A 314 15.18 2.86 13.72
N VAL A 315 15.03 1.54 13.83
CA VAL A 315 13.84 0.91 14.43
C VAL A 315 13.83 1.14 15.95
N LEU A 316 14.97 0.96 16.62
CA LEU A 316 15.08 1.24 18.07
C LEU A 316 14.78 2.71 18.37
N GLY A 317 15.37 3.63 17.61
CA GLY A 317 15.16 5.06 17.78
C GLY A 317 13.71 5.46 17.51
N GLY A 318 13.07 4.82 16.54
CA GLY A 318 11.64 4.98 16.25
C GLY A 318 10.76 4.49 17.40
N LEU A 319 11.03 3.31 17.96
CA LEU A 319 10.35 2.78 19.15
C LEU A 319 10.52 3.70 20.36
N LEU A 320 11.74 4.14 20.67
CA LEU A 320 11.97 5.01 21.84
C LEU A 320 11.36 6.39 21.66
N SER A 321 11.15 6.83 20.43
CA SER A 321 10.46 8.10 20.15
C SER A 321 8.99 8.08 20.62
N THR A 322 8.36 6.91 20.75
CA THR A 322 6.96 6.79 21.19
C THR A 322 6.82 6.79 22.70
N LYS A 323 7.94 6.60 23.41
CA LYS A 323 7.99 6.57 24.86
C LYS A 323 7.96 7.97 25.45
N ARG A 324 7.36 8.09 26.63
CA ARG A 324 7.52 9.25 27.49
C ARG A 324 9.00 9.37 27.87
N ARG A 325 9.44 10.59 28.14
CA ARG A 325 10.82 10.88 28.55
C ARG A 325 11.05 10.50 30.02
N LEU A 326 10.83 9.22 30.33
CA LEU A 326 10.95 8.64 31.67
C LEU A 326 11.89 7.43 31.61
N ILE A 327 12.86 7.38 32.52
CA ILE A 327 13.93 6.38 32.50
C ILE A 327 13.40 4.94 32.56
N HIS A 328 12.37 4.68 33.36
CA HIS A 328 11.80 3.35 33.53
C HIS A 328 11.19 2.78 32.23
N GLU A 329 10.66 3.63 31.34
CA GLU A 329 10.13 3.18 30.04
C GLU A 329 11.27 2.73 29.11
N TRP A 330 12.40 3.47 29.11
CA TRP A 330 13.58 3.14 28.32
C TRP A 330 14.29 1.89 28.85
N GLU A 331 14.39 1.76 30.18
CA GLU A 331 14.90 0.55 30.80
C GLU A 331 14.01 -0.67 30.55
N SER A 332 12.68 -0.48 30.46
CA SER A 332 11.76 -1.55 30.08
C SER A 332 12.08 -2.07 28.68
N VAL A 333 12.29 -1.17 27.71
CA VAL A 333 12.75 -1.54 26.36
C VAL A 333 14.09 -2.26 26.41
N LEU A 334 15.06 -1.74 27.16
CA LEU A 334 16.37 -2.37 27.34
C LEU A 334 16.26 -3.79 27.94
N ARG A 335 15.32 -4.06 28.85
CA ARG A 335 15.13 -5.39 29.46
C ARG A 335 14.43 -6.39 28.52
N ASN A 336 13.51 -5.91 27.68
CA ASN A 336 12.70 -6.76 26.83
C ASN A 336 13.38 -7.16 25.50
N ILE A 337 14.51 -6.53 25.16
CA ILE A 337 15.32 -6.93 24.00
C ILE A 337 16.35 -7.98 24.42
N ASN A 338 16.45 -9.07 23.67
CA ASN A 338 17.47 -10.09 23.91
C ASN A 338 18.82 -9.71 23.28
N TRP A 339 19.64 -9.00 24.06
CA TRP A 339 20.94 -8.50 23.61
C TRP A 339 22.04 -9.54 23.46
N LYS A 340 21.86 -10.77 23.98
CA LYS A 340 22.86 -11.85 23.91
C LYS A 340 22.93 -12.52 22.54
N LEU A 341 21.96 -12.23 21.68
CA LEU A 341 21.85 -12.78 20.34
C LEU A 341 22.89 -12.21 19.37
N GLY A 342 23.10 -12.92 18.25
CA GLY A 342 23.82 -12.44 17.08
C GLY A 342 23.18 -11.17 16.50
N LYS A 343 23.90 -10.45 15.62
CA LYS A 343 23.43 -9.14 15.12
C LYS A 343 22.08 -9.24 14.39
N GLU A 344 21.85 -10.30 13.62
CA GLU A 344 20.59 -10.49 12.87
C GLU A 344 19.42 -10.85 13.78
N GLU A 345 19.59 -11.78 14.72
CA GLU A 345 18.53 -12.18 15.64
C GLU A 345 18.22 -11.05 16.65
N ARG A 346 19.23 -10.24 17.00
CA ARG A 346 19.04 -9.01 17.78
C ARG A 346 18.20 -7.99 17.00
N LEU A 347 18.47 -7.78 15.71
CA LEU A 347 17.63 -6.93 14.87
C LEU A 347 16.18 -7.43 14.85
N ARG A 348 15.97 -8.75 14.70
CA ARG A 348 14.63 -9.35 14.78
C ARG A 348 13.95 -9.10 16.13
N SER A 349 14.68 -9.22 17.25
CA SER A 349 14.16 -8.92 18.59
C SER A 349 13.74 -7.45 18.76
N ILE A 350 14.50 -6.51 18.18
CA ILE A 350 14.14 -5.08 18.17
C ILE A 350 12.87 -4.85 17.34
N ILE A 351 12.76 -5.49 16.18
CA ILE A 351 11.59 -5.39 15.31
C ILE A 351 10.35 -5.98 16.01
N ASP A 352 10.48 -7.14 16.66
CA ASP A 352 9.38 -7.80 17.38
C ASP A 352 8.82 -6.91 18.49
N LEU A 353 9.71 -6.34 19.33
CA LEU A 353 9.30 -5.39 20.36
C LEU A 353 8.68 -4.11 19.78
N SER A 354 9.22 -3.61 18.66
CA SER A 354 8.66 -2.44 17.97
C SER A 354 7.27 -2.71 17.39
N TYR A 355 7.01 -3.93 16.93
CA TYR A 355 5.69 -4.36 16.47
C TYR A 355 4.72 -4.53 17.64
N ASP A 356 5.18 -5.11 18.74
CA ASP A 356 4.35 -5.30 19.93
C ASP A 356 3.89 -3.98 20.53
N ASP A 357 4.73 -2.94 20.48
CA ASP A 357 4.43 -1.57 20.92
C ASP A 357 3.45 -0.82 20.02
N LEU A 358 3.17 -1.30 18.80
CA LEU A 358 2.23 -0.62 17.91
C LEU A 358 0.82 -0.63 18.52
N PRO A 359 0.07 0.49 18.43
CA PRO A 359 -1.37 0.48 18.61
C PRO A 359 -2.03 -0.56 17.70
N TYR A 360 -3.11 -1.17 18.17
CA TYR A 360 -3.79 -2.26 17.47
C TYR A 360 -4.12 -1.91 16.00
N TYR A 361 -4.65 -0.71 15.75
CA TYR A 361 -4.99 -0.26 14.39
C TYR A 361 -3.77 -0.13 13.46
N LEU A 362 -2.60 0.22 14.01
CA LEU A 362 -1.36 0.30 13.24
C LEU A 362 -0.73 -1.05 12.96
N LYS A 363 -0.95 -2.06 13.83
CA LYS A 363 -0.53 -3.44 13.53
C LYS A 363 -1.16 -3.93 12.24
N SER A 364 -2.48 -3.75 12.08
CA SER A 364 -3.18 -4.11 10.84
C SER A 364 -2.67 -3.32 9.64
N CYS A 365 -2.43 -2.01 9.77
CA CYS A 365 -1.87 -1.19 8.69
C CYS A 365 -0.48 -1.67 8.26
N PHE A 366 0.37 -2.01 9.23
CA PHE A 366 1.73 -2.51 9.01
C PHE A 366 1.74 -3.89 8.35
N LEU A 367 0.97 -4.85 8.90
CA LEU A 367 0.82 -6.17 8.29
C LEU A 367 0.29 -6.07 6.86
N TYR A 368 -0.71 -5.23 6.61
CA TYR A 368 -1.26 -5.03 5.26
C TYR A 368 -0.22 -4.48 4.28
N THR A 369 0.63 -3.56 4.74
CA THR A 369 1.73 -3.01 3.92
C THR A 369 2.75 -4.09 3.55
N SER A 370 2.96 -5.09 4.42
CA SER A 370 3.90 -6.17 4.15
C SER A 370 3.46 -7.16 3.08
N LEU A 371 2.16 -7.21 2.79
CA LEU A 371 1.62 -8.11 1.77
C LEU A 371 1.96 -7.63 0.35
N PHE A 372 2.30 -6.35 0.16
CA PHE A 372 2.87 -5.89 -1.11
C PHE A 372 4.18 -6.65 -1.42
N PRO A 373 4.55 -6.86 -2.70
CA PRO A 373 5.78 -7.56 -3.05
C PRO A 373 6.99 -6.82 -2.52
N GLU A 374 8.07 -7.55 -2.39
CA GLU A 374 9.36 -6.99 -2.01
C GLU A 374 9.79 -5.92 -3.03
N ASP A 375 10.40 -4.85 -2.53
CA ASP A 375 10.77 -3.66 -3.32
C ASP A 375 9.65 -3.00 -4.13
N PHE A 376 8.39 -3.43 -3.95
CA PHE A 376 7.27 -2.86 -4.66
C PHE A 376 7.05 -1.42 -4.24
N ARG A 377 6.95 -0.56 -5.24
CA ARG A 377 6.67 0.85 -5.08
C ARG A 377 5.20 1.07 -4.69
N ILE A 378 4.93 1.27 -3.40
CA ILE A 378 3.57 1.46 -2.90
C ILE A 378 3.18 2.93 -3.03
N LYS A 379 2.25 3.22 -3.95
CA LYS A 379 1.68 4.58 -4.08
C LYS A 379 0.87 4.93 -2.83
N ARG A 380 1.14 6.08 -2.23
CA ARG A 380 0.44 6.54 -1.01
C ARG A 380 -1.09 6.50 -1.14
N ARG A 381 -1.60 7.00 -2.28
CA ARG A 381 -3.05 7.06 -2.57
C ARG A 381 -3.70 5.68 -2.48
N ARG A 382 -3.02 4.67 -3.03
CA ARG A 382 -3.47 3.28 -3.04
C ARG A 382 -3.52 2.73 -1.63
N LEU A 383 -2.42 2.87 -0.87
CA LEU A 383 -2.31 2.38 0.50
C LEU A 383 -3.33 2.99 1.47
N ILE A 384 -3.51 4.31 1.40
CA ILE A 384 -4.51 5.00 2.24
C ILE A 384 -5.94 4.55 1.89
N GLY A 385 -6.26 4.43 0.60
CA GLY A 385 -7.58 4.02 0.14
C GLY A 385 -7.96 2.63 0.65
N VAL A 386 -7.03 1.68 0.62
CA VAL A 386 -7.28 0.31 1.08
C VAL A 386 -7.36 0.21 2.61
N TRP A 387 -6.54 0.95 3.38
CA TRP A 387 -6.68 0.98 4.84
C TRP A 387 -8.02 1.55 5.32
N ILE A 388 -8.50 2.62 4.66
CA ILE A 388 -9.82 3.20 4.94
C ILE A 388 -10.92 2.19 4.61
N ALA A 389 -10.83 1.53 3.45
CA ALA A 389 -11.82 0.56 3.01
C ALA A 389 -11.89 -0.68 3.92
N GLU A 390 -10.75 -1.20 4.37
CA GLU A 390 -10.73 -2.29 5.36
C GLU A 390 -11.34 -1.86 6.70
N GLY A 391 -11.28 -0.57 7.03
CA GLY A 391 -11.79 -0.01 8.27
C GLY A 391 -10.76 -0.02 9.41
N TYR A 392 -9.46 -0.07 9.07
CA TYR A 392 -8.38 0.04 10.05
C TYR A 392 -8.24 1.44 10.61
N ILE A 393 -8.66 2.44 9.84
CA ILE A 393 -8.62 3.83 10.26
C ILE A 393 -9.95 4.20 10.89
N ARG A 394 -9.88 4.74 12.11
CA ARG A 394 -11.04 5.32 12.81
C ARG A 394 -10.96 6.83 12.73
N GLN A 395 -12.12 7.47 12.69
CA GLN A 395 -12.22 8.91 12.74
C GLN A 395 -12.36 9.32 14.20
N GLU A 396 -11.44 10.14 14.72
CA GLU A 396 -11.50 10.66 16.08
C GLU A 396 -11.70 12.18 16.07
N GLY A 397 -12.78 12.66 16.70
CA GLY A 397 -13.09 14.09 16.73
C GLY A 397 -13.44 14.66 15.34
N GLU A 398 -12.82 15.79 14.99
CA GLU A 398 -13.11 16.57 13.77
C GLU A 398 -12.22 16.20 12.57
N GLU A 399 -11.20 15.35 12.75
CA GLU A 399 -10.30 14.99 11.64
C GLU A 399 -11.02 14.14 10.58
N THR A 400 -10.61 14.22 9.32
CA THR A 400 -11.15 13.34 8.28
C THR A 400 -10.49 11.96 8.32
N LEU A 401 -11.18 10.91 7.86
CA LEU A 401 -10.57 9.57 7.70
C LEU A 401 -9.29 9.58 6.86
N HIS A 402 -9.17 10.52 5.91
CA HIS A 402 -7.97 10.65 5.10
C HIS A 402 -6.80 11.22 5.90
N GLU A 403 -7.05 12.21 6.76
CA GLU A 403 -6.04 12.78 7.65
C GLU A 403 -5.62 11.75 8.70
N ALA A 404 -6.57 11.04 9.31
CA ALA A 404 -6.28 9.94 10.22
C ALA A 404 -5.41 8.85 9.56
N ALA A 405 -5.71 8.49 8.30
CA ALA A 405 -4.91 7.54 7.53
C ALA A 405 -3.53 8.08 7.15
N GLU A 406 -3.42 9.37 6.83
CA GLU A 406 -2.12 10.04 6.61
C GLU A 406 -1.30 10.04 7.90
N ASN A 407 -1.91 10.33 9.05
CA ASN A 407 -1.27 10.29 10.38
C ASN A 407 -0.78 8.87 10.70
N ALA A 408 -1.57 7.85 10.42
CA ALA A 408 -1.17 6.45 10.59
C ALA A 408 0.07 6.08 9.75
N LEU A 409 0.10 6.48 8.47
CA LEU A 409 1.27 6.27 7.62
C LEU A 409 2.50 7.03 8.16
N MET A 410 2.30 8.27 8.58
CA MET A 410 3.37 9.09 9.13
C MET A 410 3.92 8.53 10.44
N GLU A 411 3.07 7.92 11.28
CA GLU A 411 3.52 7.25 12.49
C GLU A 411 4.39 6.04 12.17
N LEU A 412 3.96 5.17 11.24
CA LEU A 412 4.76 4.02 10.79
C LEU A 412 6.10 4.47 10.18
N ILE A 413 6.08 5.56 9.42
CA ILE A 413 7.30 6.20 8.89
C ILE A 413 8.16 6.72 10.03
N SER A 414 7.61 7.33 11.07
CA SER A 414 8.38 7.86 12.21
C SER A 414 8.99 6.75 13.07
N ARG A 415 8.30 5.61 13.19
CA ARG A 415 8.77 4.42 13.92
C ARG A 415 9.86 3.64 13.18
N GLY A 416 10.16 3.96 11.92
CA GLY A 416 11.17 3.24 11.13
C GLY A 416 10.67 1.97 10.48
N MET A 417 9.35 1.76 10.57
CA MET A 417 8.69 0.57 10.06
C MET A 417 8.31 0.72 8.60
N VAL A 418 8.15 1.94 8.07
CA VAL A 418 7.90 2.21 6.64
C VAL A 418 8.90 3.23 6.11
N GLN A 419 9.43 3.01 4.91
CA GLN A 419 10.37 3.91 4.25
C GLN A 419 9.67 4.80 3.24
N VAL A 420 10.01 6.08 3.23
CA VAL A 420 9.61 7.00 2.15
C VAL A 420 10.47 6.72 0.93
N GLU A 421 9.84 6.62 -0.23
CA GLU A 421 10.53 6.43 -1.50
C GLU A 421 10.52 7.72 -2.34
N GLU A 422 9.35 8.33 -2.51
CA GLU A 422 9.23 9.63 -3.17
C GLU A 422 8.40 10.59 -2.34
N MET A 423 8.83 11.85 -2.32
CA MET A 423 8.03 13.00 -1.91
C MET A 423 7.50 13.71 -3.16
N ASN A 424 6.35 14.36 -3.04
CA ASN A 424 5.88 15.32 -4.05
C ASN A 424 6.52 16.70 -3.82
N SER A 425 6.26 17.64 -4.74
CA SER A 425 6.74 19.02 -4.66
C SER A 425 6.21 19.80 -3.44
N LEU A 426 5.16 19.30 -2.79
CA LEU A 426 4.55 19.88 -1.58
C LEU A 426 5.10 19.24 -0.29
N GLY A 427 6.19 18.47 -0.37
CA GLY A 427 6.82 17.81 0.78
C GLY A 427 5.99 16.68 1.41
N ARG A 428 4.92 16.20 0.74
CA ARG A 428 4.12 15.04 1.18
C ARG A 428 4.61 13.75 0.53
N VAL A 429 4.45 12.64 1.24
CA VAL A 429 4.76 11.30 0.72
C VAL A 429 3.94 11.04 -0.55
N LYS A 430 4.63 10.63 -1.62
CA LYS A 430 4.04 10.23 -2.90
C LYS A 430 4.02 8.71 -3.02
N SER A 431 5.10 8.06 -2.63
CA SER A 431 5.18 6.60 -2.48
C SER A 431 6.11 6.20 -1.34
N CYS A 432 5.87 5.01 -0.83
CA CYS A 432 6.62 4.38 0.25
C CYS A 432 6.90 2.92 -0.09
N ARG A 433 7.77 2.30 0.70
CA ARG A 433 8.07 0.87 0.63
C ARG A 433 8.37 0.32 2.02
N LEU A 434 8.31 -1.00 2.15
CA LEU A 434 8.74 -1.71 3.35
C LEU A 434 10.16 -2.25 3.13
N HIS A 435 11.04 -2.15 4.14
CA HIS A 435 12.36 -2.77 4.06
C HIS A 435 12.23 -4.30 4.12
N ASP A 436 13.00 -5.04 3.33
CA ASP A 436 12.93 -6.51 3.19
C ASP A 436 12.89 -7.25 4.53
N VAL A 437 13.84 -6.97 5.44
CA VAL A 437 13.84 -7.58 6.79
C VAL A 437 12.55 -7.32 7.60
N LEU A 438 11.98 -6.10 7.51
CA LEU A 438 10.70 -5.79 8.16
C LEU A 438 9.54 -6.52 7.48
N ARG A 439 9.61 -6.66 6.16
CA ARG A 439 8.62 -7.41 5.36
C ARG A 439 8.63 -8.89 5.70
N ASP A 440 9.80 -9.51 5.75
CA ASP A 440 9.96 -10.93 6.10
C ASP A 440 9.40 -11.23 7.48
N PHE A 441 9.74 -10.40 8.46
CA PHE A 441 9.15 -10.46 9.80
C PHE A 441 7.62 -10.38 9.76
N SER A 442 7.09 -9.41 9.03
CA SER A 442 5.65 -9.13 8.98
C SER A 442 4.87 -10.21 8.26
N ILE A 443 5.43 -10.84 7.22
CA ILE A 443 4.79 -11.96 6.51
C ILE A 443 4.65 -13.17 7.43
N VAL A 444 5.67 -13.45 8.25
CA VAL A 444 5.59 -14.52 9.25
C VAL A 444 4.47 -14.23 10.24
N LYS A 445 4.41 -13.01 10.80
CA LYS A 445 3.33 -12.59 11.71
C LYS A 445 1.95 -12.64 11.06
N ALA A 446 1.82 -12.12 9.83
CA ALA A 446 0.57 -12.14 9.08
C ALA A 446 0.06 -13.57 8.83
N LYS A 447 0.97 -14.53 8.62
CA LYS A 447 0.62 -15.94 8.48
C LYS A 447 0.21 -16.58 9.81
N GLU A 448 0.91 -16.27 10.89
CA GLU A 448 0.58 -16.75 12.25
C GLU A 448 -0.80 -16.27 12.71
N ASP A 449 -1.16 -15.03 12.36
CA ASP A 449 -2.42 -14.39 12.75
C ASP A 449 -3.60 -14.73 11.81
N GLY A 450 -3.33 -15.38 10.68
CA GLY A 450 -4.33 -15.57 9.62
C GLY A 450 -4.78 -14.23 9.00
N PHE A 451 -3.88 -13.27 8.92
CA PHE A 451 -4.17 -11.95 8.41
C PHE A 451 -4.24 -11.94 6.87
N GLY A 452 -3.22 -12.46 6.20
CA GLY A 452 -3.18 -12.44 4.73
C GLY A 452 -2.02 -13.24 4.16
N GLU A 453 -2.11 -13.50 2.86
CA GLU A 453 -1.10 -14.28 2.13
C GLU A 453 -0.74 -13.60 0.80
N VAL A 454 0.55 -13.64 0.48
CA VAL A 454 1.08 -13.20 -0.81
C VAL A 454 1.12 -14.40 -1.74
N MET A 455 0.33 -14.36 -2.81
CA MET A 455 0.22 -15.43 -3.79
C MET A 455 1.17 -15.16 -4.96
N SER A 456 2.20 -16.01 -5.07
CA SER A 456 3.19 -15.96 -6.14
C SER A 456 3.34 -17.29 -6.91
N SER A 457 2.65 -18.37 -6.52
CA SER A 457 2.69 -19.65 -7.24
C SER A 457 1.40 -20.46 -7.13
N ILE A 458 0.93 -21.03 -8.25
CA ILE A 458 -0.15 -22.04 -8.33
C ILE A 458 0.23 -23.33 -7.57
N LYS A 459 1.52 -23.63 -7.39
CA LYS A 459 1.98 -24.92 -6.83
C LYS A 459 1.83 -25.06 -5.30
N LYS A 460 1.60 -23.97 -4.57
CA LYS A 460 1.22 -24.07 -3.15
C LYS A 460 -0.28 -24.25 -3.10
N SER A 461 -0.73 -25.43 -2.69
CA SER A 461 -2.12 -25.62 -2.26
C SER A 461 -2.50 -24.44 -1.36
N LEU A 462 -3.52 -23.67 -1.74
CA LEU A 462 -4.07 -22.66 -0.84
C LEU A 462 -4.31 -23.36 0.50
N CYS A 463 -3.85 -22.77 1.60
CA CYS A 463 -4.43 -23.05 2.90
C CYS A 463 -5.65 -22.12 2.99
N PRO A 464 -6.83 -22.49 2.45
CA PRO A 464 -7.91 -21.56 2.12
C PRO A 464 -8.66 -21.06 3.37
N GLN A 465 -8.19 -21.44 4.56
CA GLN A 465 -8.88 -21.30 5.83
C GLN A 465 -8.25 -20.26 6.75
N LEU A 466 -7.05 -19.73 6.43
CA LEU A 466 -6.29 -18.91 7.39
C LEU A 466 -6.25 -17.42 7.05
N GLY A 467 -6.03 -17.01 5.79
CA GLY A 467 -5.86 -15.59 5.42
C GLY A 467 -7.14 -14.90 4.92
N VAL A 468 -7.31 -13.60 5.23
CA VAL A 468 -8.43 -12.77 4.71
C VAL A 468 -8.02 -11.78 3.62
N HIS A 469 -6.72 -11.50 3.47
CA HIS A 469 -6.20 -10.60 2.44
C HIS A 469 -5.35 -11.34 1.42
N TYR A 470 -5.69 -11.18 0.13
CA TYR A 470 -5.05 -11.85 -0.98
C TYR A 470 -4.36 -10.86 -1.92
N PHE A 471 -3.06 -11.07 -2.05
CA PHE A 471 -2.15 -10.19 -2.74
C PHE A 471 -1.50 -10.97 -3.88
N LEU A 472 -1.96 -10.72 -5.11
CA LEU A 472 -1.51 -11.43 -6.31
C LEU A 472 -0.34 -10.67 -6.93
N GLY A 473 0.85 -11.24 -6.80
CA GLY A 473 2.10 -10.71 -7.33
C GLY A 473 2.61 -11.47 -8.55
N LYS A 474 3.61 -10.89 -9.25
CA LYS A 474 4.33 -11.59 -10.34
C LYS A 474 5.09 -12.76 -9.71
N GLY A 475 4.61 -13.97 -9.97
CA GLY A 475 5.27 -15.20 -9.58
C GLY A 475 6.48 -15.55 -10.44
N ASP A 476 7.09 -16.68 -10.12
CA ASP A 476 8.20 -17.36 -10.82
C ASP A 476 7.85 -17.84 -12.26
N PHE A 477 6.77 -17.35 -12.84
CA PHE A 477 6.22 -17.82 -14.11
C PHE A 477 6.79 -17.04 -15.29
N LYS A 478 7.60 -17.72 -16.10
CA LYS A 478 7.89 -17.30 -17.48
C LYS A 478 6.59 -17.30 -18.26
N GLY A 479 6.23 -16.17 -18.85
CA GLY A 479 4.99 -16.00 -19.61
C GLY A 479 3.75 -16.01 -18.71
N PHE A 480 3.11 -14.86 -18.55
CA PHE A 480 1.77 -14.83 -17.98
C PHE A 480 0.81 -15.44 -18.99
N ASP A 481 0.65 -16.77 -18.95
CA ASP A 481 -0.49 -17.35 -19.65
C ASP A 481 -1.75 -16.99 -18.86
N ILE A 482 -2.70 -16.36 -19.54
CA ILE A 482 -3.96 -15.77 -19.05
C ILE A 482 -4.73 -16.74 -18.13
N VAL A 483 -4.56 -18.03 -18.40
CA VAL A 483 -5.11 -19.17 -17.66
C VAL A 483 -4.71 -19.16 -16.17
N SER A 484 -3.52 -18.70 -15.82
CA SER A 484 -2.99 -18.76 -14.45
C SER A 484 -3.63 -17.74 -13.49
N ILE A 485 -3.88 -16.50 -13.94
CA ILE A 485 -4.54 -15.47 -13.11
C ILE A 485 -5.99 -15.85 -12.84
N ARG A 486 -6.69 -16.27 -13.89
CA ARG A 486 -8.07 -16.72 -13.80
C ARG A 486 -8.19 -17.89 -12.82
N THR A 487 -7.33 -18.90 -12.95
CA THR A 487 -7.35 -20.06 -12.05
C THR A 487 -7.11 -19.66 -10.59
N ILE A 488 -6.15 -18.77 -10.31
CA ILE A 488 -5.90 -18.28 -8.95
C ILE A 488 -7.11 -17.52 -8.42
N LEU A 489 -7.69 -16.63 -9.23
CA LEU A 489 -8.89 -15.89 -8.84
C LEU A 489 -10.08 -16.83 -8.64
N GLU A 490 -10.29 -17.83 -9.49
CA GLU A 490 -11.32 -18.86 -9.32
C GLU A 490 -11.10 -19.63 -8.03
N GLN A 491 -9.86 -19.98 -7.70
CA GLN A 491 -9.56 -20.65 -6.43
C GLN A 491 -9.88 -19.77 -5.23
N VAL A 492 -9.45 -18.50 -5.22
CA VAL A 492 -9.79 -17.56 -4.13
C VAL A 492 -11.30 -17.35 -4.06
N ALA A 493 -11.93 -17.14 -5.22
CA ALA A 493 -13.36 -16.87 -5.35
C ALA A 493 -14.25 -18.07 -5.04
N THR A 494 -13.74 -19.31 -5.11
CA THR A 494 -14.48 -20.55 -4.85
C THR A 494 -14.24 -21.08 -3.44
N TYR A 495 -12.99 -21.04 -2.97
CA TYR A 495 -12.60 -21.73 -1.74
C TYR A 495 -12.53 -20.84 -0.50
N ASN A 496 -12.54 -19.51 -0.63
CA ASN A 496 -12.44 -18.63 0.52
C ASN A 496 -13.56 -17.58 0.62
N LYS A 497 -14.68 -18.02 1.20
CA LYS A 497 -15.82 -17.19 1.62
C LYS A 497 -15.48 -16.05 2.60
N HIS A 498 -14.30 -16.04 3.22
CA HIS A 498 -13.84 -15.01 4.18
C HIS A 498 -12.92 -13.95 3.55
N ALA A 499 -12.64 -14.03 2.24
CA ALA A 499 -11.78 -13.05 1.59
C ALA A 499 -12.36 -11.63 1.71
N ARG A 500 -11.53 -10.70 2.22
CA ARG A 500 -11.85 -9.27 2.38
C ARG A 500 -11.13 -8.38 1.39
N SER A 501 -9.92 -8.75 0.97
CA SER A 501 -9.20 -8.02 -0.09
C SER A 501 -8.65 -8.94 -1.18
N ILE A 502 -8.74 -8.48 -2.42
CA ILE A 502 -8.04 -9.05 -3.58
C ILE A 502 -7.34 -7.90 -4.30
N LEU A 503 -6.00 -7.93 -4.35
CA LEU A 503 -5.18 -6.89 -4.94
C LEU A 503 -4.23 -7.47 -5.99
N PHE A 504 -4.10 -6.75 -7.10
CA PHE A 504 -3.16 -7.05 -8.18
C PHE A 504 -1.95 -6.14 -8.15
N MET A 505 -0.75 -6.72 -8.24
CA MET A 505 0.50 -5.99 -8.00
C MET A 505 1.54 -6.30 -9.08
N PHE A 506 1.13 -6.11 -10.32
CA PHE A 506 2.02 -6.18 -11.47
C PHE A 506 2.44 -4.78 -11.90
N ASP A 507 3.72 -4.60 -12.23
CA ASP A 507 4.17 -3.51 -13.09
C ASP A 507 3.98 -3.98 -14.54
N VAL A 508 3.15 -3.23 -15.26
CA VAL A 508 2.46 -3.66 -16.47
C VAL A 508 3.42 -3.86 -17.65
N HIS A 509 3.33 -5.02 -18.30
CA HIS A 509 3.21 -5.26 -19.74
C HIS A 509 2.84 -6.77 -19.84
N GLU A 510 1.73 -7.12 -20.50
CA GLU A 510 1.24 -8.52 -20.71
C GLU A 510 0.41 -9.18 -19.58
N SER A 511 -0.61 -8.49 -19.03
CA SER A 511 -1.63 -9.13 -18.18
C SER A 511 -3.03 -8.87 -18.75
N PHE A 512 -3.49 -9.75 -19.64
CA PHE A 512 -4.82 -9.72 -20.25
C PHE A 512 -5.73 -10.74 -19.56
N ILE A 513 -6.89 -10.34 -19.06
CA ILE A 513 -7.91 -11.30 -18.59
C ILE A 513 -9.05 -11.34 -19.60
N ARG A 514 -9.15 -12.45 -20.33
CA ARG A 514 -10.22 -12.65 -21.32
C ARG A 514 -11.59 -12.79 -20.67
N GLU A 515 -11.67 -13.47 -19.53
CA GLU A 515 -12.92 -13.68 -18.80
C GLU A 515 -12.66 -13.50 -17.31
N MET A 516 -13.39 -12.59 -16.68
CA MET A 516 -13.35 -12.41 -15.23
C MET A 516 -14.11 -13.54 -14.54
N PRO A 517 -13.57 -14.12 -13.44
CA PRO A 517 -14.29 -15.12 -12.69
C PRO A 517 -15.47 -14.53 -11.93
N THR A 518 -16.41 -15.40 -11.57
CA THR A 518 -17.58 -15.02 -10.78
C THR A 518 -17.20 -14.90 -9.30
N PHE A 519 -17.53 -13.77 -8.70
CA PHE A 519 -17.24 -13.49 -7.29
C PHE A 519 -18.36 -13.97 -6.34
N ASN A 520 -19.02 -15.08 -6.66
CA ASN A 520 -20.26 -15.49 -5.98
C ASN A 520 -20.04 -15.94 -4.53
N GLU A 521 -18.92 -16.57 -4.19
CA GLU A 521 -18.68 -17.05 -2.82
C GLU A 521 -17.97 -16.02 -1.93
N VAL A 522 -17.28 -15.02 -2.50
CA VAL A 522 -16.53 -13.99 -1.76
C VAL A 522 -17.38 -12.76 -1.40
N LYS A 523 -18.54 -12.99 -0.78
CA LYS A 523 -19.53 -11.92 -0.52
C LYS A 523 -19.05 -10.84 0.45
N LEU A 524 -18.06 -11.14 1.29
CA LEU A 524 -17.51 -10.23 2.30
C LEU A 524 -16.39 -9.33 1.79
N LEU A 525 -16.11 -9.36 0.48
CA LEU A 525 -15.04 -8.58 -0.12
C LEU A 525 -15.26 -7.07 0.09
N ARG A 526 -14.27 -6.40 0.69
CA ARG A 526 -14.23 -4.95 0.94
C ARG A 526 -13.34 -4.23 -0.07
N VAL A 527 -12.27 -4.86 -0.51
CA VAL A 527 -11.28 -4.28 -1.44
C VAL A 527 -11.11 -5.18 -2.66
N LEU A 528 -11.39 -4.63 -3.84
CA LEU A 528 -11.05 -5.22 -5.12
C LEU A 528 -10.20 -4.20 -5.90
N ASP A 529 -8.92 -4.49 -6.06
CA ASP A 529 -7.99 -3.58 -6.72
C ASP A 529 -7.28 -4.25 -7.90
N LEU A 530 -7.69 -3.85 -9.09
CA LEU A 530 -7.27 -4.38 -10.38
C LEU A 530 -6.19 -3.50 -11.07
N GLU A 531 -5.69 -2.41 -10.44
CA GLU A 531 -4.77 -1.42 -11.06
C GLU A 531 -3.50 -2.05 -11.71
N GLY A 532 -3.10 -3.26 -11.32
CA GLY A 532 -1.97 -3.98 -11.94
C GLY A 532 -2.28 -4.72 -13.25
N LEU A 533 -3.53 -4.78 -13.72
CA LEU A 533 -3.89 -5.49 -14.95
C LEU A 533 -3.76 -4.59 -16.19
N SER A 534 -3.25 -5.12 -17.31
CA SER A 534 -3.20 -4.35 -18.55
C SER A 534 -4.57 -4.22 -19.23
N ALA A 535 -5.37 -5.29 -19.20
CA ALA A 535 -6.60 -5.35 -19.96
C ALA A 535 -7.56 -6.42 -19.44
N ILE A 536 -8.87 -6.15 -19.54
CA ILE A 536 -9.94 -7.08 -19.24
C ILE A 536 -11.00 -7.01 -20.37
N CYS A 537 -11.57 -8.13 -20.81
CA CYS A 537 -12.60 -8.06 -21.85
C CYS A 537 -13.90 -7.44 -21.33
N GLU A 538 -14.41 -7.93 -20.20
CA GLU A 538 -15.71 -7.50 -19.66
C GLU A 538 -15.65 -7.26 -18.15
N PHE A 539 -16.47 -6.32 -17.69
CA PHE A 539 -16.76 -6.18 -16.27
C PHE A 539 -17.50 -7.44 -15.77
N PRO A 540 -17.17 -7.95 -14.57
CA PRO A 540 -17.91 -9.07 -13.98
C PRO A 540 -19.37 -8.66 -13.75
N LYS A 541 -20.31 -9.44 -14.32
CA LYS A 541 -21.76 -9.13 -14.28
C LYS A 541 -22.30 -9.11 -12.85
N GLU A 542 -21.69 -9.92 -12.00
CA GLU A 542 -22.01 -10.15 -10.59
C GLU A 542 -21.35 -9.11 -9.66
N ILE A 543 -20.66 -8.08 -10.17
CA ILE A 543 -19.99 -7.08 -9.32
C ILE A 543 -20.95 -6.46 -8.30
N GLY A 544 -22.20 -6.23 -8.69
CA GLY A 544 -23.24 -5.70 -7.81
C GLY A 544 -23.67 -6.62 -6.66
N ASN A 545 -23.22 -7.87 -6.64
CA ASN A 545 -23.44 -8.80 -5.52
C ASN A 545 -22.45 -8.58 -4.37
N LEU A 546 -21.33 -7.88 -4.61
CA LEU A 546 -20.31 -7.58 -3.61
C LEU A 546 -20.70 -6.37 -2.75
N ILE A 547 -21.84 -6.44 -2.08
CA ILE A 547 -22.44 -5.31 -1.37
C ILE A 547 -21.60 -4.76 -0.20
N HIS A 548 -20.61 -5.54 0.27
CA HIS A 548 -19.64 -5.12 1.29
C HIS A 548 -18.45 -4.33 0.70
N LEU A 549 -18.36 -4.23 -0.64
CA LEU A 549 -17.25 -3.59 -1.31
C LEU A 549 -17.19 -2.10 -0.97
N ARG A 550 -16.03 -1.66 -0.51
CA ARG A 550 -15.70 -0.28 -0.11
C ARG A 550 -14.66 0.36 -1.04
N TYR A 551 -13.83 -0.45 -1.70
CA TYR A 551 -12.84 0.01 -2.67
C TYR A 551 -12.92 -0.82 -3.95
N LEU A 552 -13.11 -0.14 -5.08
CA LEU A 552 -12.98 -0.71 -6.42
C LEU A 552 -11.96 0.11 -7.22
N GLY A 553 -10.79 -0.48 -7.46
CA GLY A 553 -9.70 0.10 -8.26
C GLY A 553 -9.58 -0.57 -9.61
N MET A 554 -9.64 0.20 -10.69
CA MET A 554 -9.49 -0.25 -12.09
C MET A 554 -8.70 0.74 -12.94
N ARG A 555 -7.79 1.47 -12.29
CA ARG A 555 -7.03 2.55 -12.90
C ARG A 555 -6.11 2.01 -14.00
N HIS A 556 -6.05 2.74 -15.12
CA HIS A 556 -5.21 2.43 -16.29
C HIS A 556 -5.46 1.06 -16.96
N ILE A 557 -6.63 0.46 -16.77
CA ILE A 557 -7.01 -0.80 -17.40
C ILE A 557 -7.70 -0.56 -18.75
N TYR A 558 -7.35 -1.35 -19.76
CA TYR A 558 -8.11 -1.43 -21.01
C TYR A 558 -9.34 -2.33 -20.85
N VAL A 559 -10.54 -1.81 -21.12
CA VAL A 559 -11.81 -2.56 -20.99
C VAL A 559 -12.65 -2.44 -22.26
N THR A 560 -13.12 -3.57 -22.79
CA THR A 560 -13.94 -3.60 -24.02
C THR A 560 -15.45 -3.55 -23.78
N GLY A 561 -15.94 -4.11 -22.68
CA GLY A 561 -17.37 -4.16 -22.33
C GLY A 561 -17.89 -2.95 -21.53
N PRO A 562 -19.22 -2.75 -21.45
CA PRO A 562 -19.82 -1.67 -20.66
C PRO A 562 -19.73 -1.92 -19.15
N ILE A 563 -19.80 -0.84 -18.36
CA ILE A 563 -19.93 -0.93 -16.90
C ILE A 563 -21.37 -1.38 -16.59
N PRO A 564 -21.58 -2.48 -15.83
CA PRO A 564 -22.91 -2.99 -15.54
C PRO A 564 -23.67 -2.05 -14.60
N CYS A 565 -24.99 -1.89 -14.82
CA CYS A 565 -25.85 -1.06 -13.95
C CYS A 565 -25.95 -1.59 -12.52
N THR A 566 -25.66 -2.88 -12.30
CA THR A 566 -25.60 -3.52 -10.99
C THR A 566 -24.53 -2.93 -10.08
N ILE A 567 -23.54 -2.19 -10.63
CA ILE A 567 -22.57 -1.44 -9.81
C ILE A 567 -23.27 -0.51 -8.82
N GLY A 568 -24.46 0.02 -9.15
CA GLY A 568 -25.28 0.84 -8.25
C GLY A 568 -25.76 0.16 -6.97
N ASN A 569 -25.62 -1.16 -6.86
CA ASN A 569 -25.93 -1.91 -5.63
C ASN A 569 -24.82 -1.77 -4.58
N LEU A 570 -23.63 -1.30 -4.97
CA LEU A 570 -22.47 -1.11 -4.10
C LEU A 570 -22.61 0.15 -3.23
N GLN A 571 -23.59 0.17 -2.35
CA GLN A 571 -23.93 1.37 -1.57
C GLN A 571 -22.93 1.66 -0.45
N LYS A 572 -22.14 0.67 -0.02
CA LYS A 572 -21.04 0.84 0.94
C LYS A 572 -19.72 1.29 0.27
N LEU A 573 -19.73 1.51 -1.05
CA LEU A 573 -18.53 1.87 -1.80
C LEU A 573 -18.05 3.27 -1.42
N GLN A 574 -16.79 3.36 -0.96
CA GLN A 574 -16.15 4.60 -0.53
C GLN A 574 -15.18 5.14 -1.60
N THR A 575 -14.54 4.25 -2.36
CA THR A 575 -13.64 4.60 -3.45
C THR A 575 -14.01 3.85 -4.72
N LEU A 576 -14.32 4.61 -5.77
CA LEU A 576 -14.44 4.11 -7.14
C LEU A 576 -13.38 4.79 -8.00
N ASP A 577 -12.36 4.04 -8.41
CA ASP A 577 -11.24 4.56 -9.20
C ASP A 577 -11.11 3.87 -10.56
N LEU A 578 -11.70 4.50 -11.56
CA LEU A 578 -11.72 4.10 -12.97
C LEU A 578 -10.82 5.01 -13.83
N TYR A 579 -9.94 5.80 -13.20
CA TYR A 579 -9.17 6.82 -13.89
C TYR A 579 -8.25 6.22 -14.95
N GLY A 580 -8.21 6.85 -16.12
CA GLY A 580 -7.34 6.40 -17.21
C GLY A 580 -7.73 5.05 -17.80
N MET A 581 -8.94 4.55 -17.55
CA MET A 581 -9.48 3.43 -18.33
C MET A 581 -9.67 3.85 -19.80
N HIS A 582 -9.35 2.92 -20.71
CA HIS A 582 -9.43 3.09 -22.16
C HIS A 582 -10.07 1.85 -22.81
N GLY A 583 -10.34 1.87 -24.12
CA GLY A 583 -11.03 0.76 -24.84
C GLY A 583 -12.55 0.90 -24.94
N LEU A 584 -13.09 1.86 -24.20
CA LEU A 584 -14.51 2.24 -24.15
C LEU A 584 -14.98 3.08 -25.36
N ASN A 585 -14.23 3.09 -26.46
CA ASN A 585 -14.45 4.01 -27.58
C ASN A 585 -15.52 3.53 -28.59
N ASN A 586 -16.05 2.30 -28.46
CA ASN A 586 -17.01 1.71 -29.41
C ASN A 586 -18.47 2.17 -29.21
N GLY A 587 -18.72 3.37 -28.69
CA GLY A 587 -20.06 3.97 -28.60
C GLY A 587 -21.00 3.45 -27.50
N ASN A 588 -20.67 2.35 -26.81
CA ASN A 588 -21.51 1.74 -25.76
C ASN A 588 -21.02 1.94 -24.32
N ALA A 589 -19.90 2.60 -24.10
CA ALA A 589 -19.30 2.71 -22.77
C ALA A 589 -19.61 4.06 -22.11
N SER A 590 -20.82 4.16 -21.59
CA SER A 590 -21.23 5.25 -20.69
C SER A 590 -21.28 4.74 -19.25
N MET A 591 -21.08 5.64 -18.29
CA MET A 591 -21.29 5.32 -16.88
C MET A 591 -22.79 5.12 -16.72
N PRO A 592 -23.27 4.00 -16.17
CA PRO A 592 -24.68 3.85 -15.86
C PRO A 592 -25.13 4.95 -14.89
N ASP A 593 -26.37 5.43 -15.05
CA ASP A 593 -26.95 6.47 -14.19
C ASP A 593 -27.37 5.90 -12.82
N VAL A 594 -26.37 5.51 -12.03
CA VAL A 594 -26.53 4.82 -10.75
C VAL A 594 -25.62 5.37 -9.65
N LEU A 595 -24.74 6.33 -9.97
CA LEU A 595 -23.81 6.95 -9.01
C LEU A 595 -24.55 7.58 -7.83
N TRP A 596 -25.69 8.21 -8.08
CA TRP A 596 -26.56 8.79 -7.04
C TRP A 596 -27.03 7.79 -5.97
N LYS A 597 -26.91 6.47 -6.19
CA LYS A 597 -27.24 5.44 -5.19
C LYS A 597 -26.10 5.18 -4.20
N MET A 598 -24.88 5.65 -4.48
CA MET A 598 -23.67 5.33 -3.74
C MET A 598 -23.30 6.44 -2.74
N GLU A 599 -24.13 6.63 -1.71
CA GLU A 599 -24.06 7.76 -0.76
C GLU A 599 -22.77 7.79 0.08
N GLU A 600 -22.11 6.65 0.26
CA GLU A 600 -20.86 6.52 1.02
C GLU A 600 -19.60 6.88 0.21
N LEU A 601 -19.74 7.24 -1.08
CA LEU A 601 -18.60 7.58 -1.93
C LEU A 601 -17.86 8.83 -1.43
N ARG A 602 -16.55 8.66 -1.26
CA ARG A 602 -15.59 9.71 -0.87
C ARG A 602 -14.62 10.05 -1.98
N ILE A 603 -14.23 9.06 -2.77
CA ILE A 603 -13.35 9.23 -3.93
C ILE A 603 -14.05 8.68 -5.17
N LEU A 604 -14.28 9.55 -6.14
CA LEU A 604 -14.76 9.19 -7.46
C LEU A 604 -13.75 9.66 -8.52
N CYS A 605 -13.08 8.72 -9.16
CA CYS A 605 -12.22 9.00 -10.30
C CYS A 605 -12.76 8.29 -11.52
N LEU A 606 -13.20 9.04 -12.53
CA LEU A 606 -13.73 8.52 -13.77
C LEU A 606 -12.70 8.69 -14.90
N PRO A 607 -12.81 7.94 -16.01
CA PRO A 607 -12.09 8.25 -17.23
C PRO A 607 -12.87 9.30 -18.05
N PHE A 608 -12.17 10.29 -18.59
CA PHE A 608 -12.77 11.36 -19.40
C PHE A 608 -13.58 10.86 -20.61
N VAL A 609 -13.31 9.63 -21.08
CA VAL A 609 -14.01 9.00 -22.21
C VAL A 609 -15.48 8.72 -21.85
N ILE A 610 -15.75 8.34 -20.60
CA ILE A 610 -17.08 7.87 -20.17
C ILE A 610 -18.04 9.04 -19.91
N THR A 611 -17.53 10.24 -19.60
CA THR A 611 -18.36 11.41 -19.30
C THR A 611 -18.92 12.12 -20.52
N LYS A 612 -18.60 11.64 -21.74
CA LYS A 612 -18.95 12.30 -23.00
C LYS A 612 -20.44 12.27 -23.36
N GLN A 613 -21.23 11.33 -22.82
CA GLN A 613 -22.48 10.91 -23.48
C GLN A 613 -23.76 10.93 -22.62
N LYS A 614 -23.72 11.12 -21.29
CA LYS A 614 -24.93 11.19 -20.46
C LYS A 614 -24.82 12.15 -19.28
N GLN A 615 -25.97 12.69 -18.86
CA GLN A 615 -26.11 13.39 -17.59
C GLN A 615 -25.75 12.42 -16.45
N LEU A 616 -24.70 12.73 -15.69
CA LEU A 616 -24.34 12.00 -14.49
C LEU A 616 -25.12 12.59 -13.32
N ARG A 617 -26.04 11.82 -12.73
CA ARG A 617 -26.69 12.24 -11.49
C ARG A 617 -25.79 11.93 -10.30
N MET A 618 -25.47 12.97 -9.54
CA MET A 618 -24.60 12.90 -8.36
C MET A 618 -25.25 13.58 -7.13
N ASP A 619 -26.56 13.79 -7.19
CA ASP A 619 -27.33 14.64 -6.26
C ASP A 619 -27.22 14.23 -4.78
N ASN A 620 -26.93 12.95 -4.52
CA ASN A 620 -26.83 12.37 -3.16
C ASN A 620 -25.39 12.15 -2.67
N LEU A 621 -24.35 12.53 -3.43
CA LEU A 621 -22.95 12.27 -3.07
C LEU A 621 -22.39 13.29 -2.06
N ARG A 622 -22.96 13.33 -0.85
CA ARG A 622 -22.63 14.32 0.19
C ARG A 622 -21.27 14.11 0.86
N ASN A 623 -20.77 12.88 0.84
CA ASN A 623 -19.50 12.50 1.46
C ASN A 623 -18.30 12.62 0.49
N LEU A 624 -18.51 13.15 -0.71
CA LEU A 624 -17.50 13.17 -1.76
C LEU A 624 -16.40 14.18 -1.44
N HIS A 625 -15.15 13.71 -1.34
CA HIS A 625 -13.96 14.52 -1.08
C HIS A 625 -13.10 14.73 -2.33
N THR A 626 -13.08 13.76 -3.23
CA THR A 626 -12.27 13.83 -4.45
C THR A 626 -13.10 13.43 -5.66
N LEU A 627 -13.20 14.34 -6.63
CA LEU A 627 -13.81 14.12 -7.92
C LEU A 627 -12.78 14.34 -9.03
N LYS A 628 -12.51 13.32 -9.84
CA LYS A 628 -11.53 13.42 -10.94
C LYS A 628 -12.05 12.83 -12.24
N GLY A 629 -11.53 13.36 -13.34
CA GLY A 629 -11.75 12.79 -14.66
C GLY A 629 -13.15 13.00 -15.20
N VAL A 630 -13.83 14.06 -14.75
CA VAL A 630 -15.16 14.46 -15.22
C VAL A 630 -15.07 15.56 -16.26
N GLU A 631 -15.99 15.57 -17.21
CA GLU A 631 -16.16 16.69 -18.15
C GLU A 631 -17.19 17.69 -17.63
N VAL A 632 -17.06 18.95 -18.07
CA VAL A 632 -18.04 20.00 -17.84
C VAL A 632 -19.42 19.56 -18.31
N GLY A 633 -20.44 19.78 -17.47
CA GLY A 633 -21.81 19.39 -17.80
C GLY A 633 -22.84 19.78 -16.74
N SER A 634 -24.09 19.37 -16.96
CA SER A 634 -25.25 19.76 -16.15
C SER A 634 -25.19 19.36 -14.67
N TRP A 635 -24.30 18.44 -14.31
CA TRP A 635 -24.09 18.04 -12.91
C TRP A 635 -23.54 19.19 -12.06
N MET A 636 -22.80 20.16 -12.64
CA MET A 636 -22.27 21.30 -11.90
C MET A 636 -23.38 22.21 -11.38
N LYS A 637 -24.41 22.47 -12.19
CA LYS A 637 -25.54 23.34 -11.80
C LYS A 637 -26.43 22.75 -10.70
N LYS A 638 -26.46 21.42 -10.58
CA LYS A 638 -27.35 20.70 -9.64
C LYS A 638 -26.71 20.35 -8.31
N ASN A 639 -25.37 20.33 -8.23
CA ASN A 639 -24.65 19.74 -7.09
C ASN A 639 -23.85 20.74 -6.25
N THR A 640 -23.94 22.06 -6.52
CA THR A 640 -23.20 23.08 -5.76
C THR A 640 -23.50 22.99 -4.25
N SER A 641 -24.76 22.75 -3.87
CA SER A 641 -25.16 22.57 -2.47
C SER A 641 -24.80 21.20 -1.88
N THR A 642 -24.55 20.19 -2.71
CA THR A 642 -24.24 18.82 -2.28
C THR A 642 -22.73 18.62 -2.06
N PHE A 643 -21.89 19.32 -2.83
CA PHE A 643 -20.44 19.10 -2.88
C PHE A 643 -19.66 19.95 -1.86
N THR A 644 -20.23 20.18 -0.68
CA THR A 644 -19.64 21.00 0.38
C THR A 644 -18.31 20.45 0.90
N ASN A 645 -18.08 19.13 0.78
CA ASN A 645 -16.90 18.43 1.28
C ASN A 645 -15.84 18.15 0.20
N VAL A 646 -16.03 18.62 -1.03
CA VAL A 646 -15.09 18.33 -2.12
C VAL A 646 -13.80 19.15 -1.95
N VAL A 647 -12.70 18.44 -1.67
CA VAL A 647 -11.37 19.02 -1.45
C VAL A 647 -10.53 19.02 -2.73
N LYS A 648 -10.74 18.04 -3.63
CA LYS A 648 -9.97 17.89 -4.86
C LYS A 648 -10.89 17.72 -6.06
N LEU A 649 -10.75 18.60 -7.04
CA LEU A 649 -11.54 18.61 -8.25
C LEU A 649 -10.64 18.58 -9.49
N ASN A 650 -10.85 17.61 -10.37
CA ASN A 650 -10.21 17.54 -11.68
C ASN A 650 -11.27 17.43 -12.78
N VAL A 651 -11.36 18.46 -13.61
CA VAL A 651 -12.40 18.64 -14.63
C VAL A 651 -11.73 18.87 -15.98
N ARG A 652 -12.34 18.36 -17.06
CA ARG A 652 -11.97 18.67 -18.43
C ARG A 652 -12.95 19.66 -19.04
N ALA A 653 -12.40 20.75 -19.58
CA ALA A 653 -13.12 21.78 -20.32
C ALA A 653 -12.64 21.77 -21.79
N ARG A 654 -13.56 21.94 -22.73
CA ARG A 654 -13.30 21.92 -24.17
C ARG A 654 -13.21 23.32 -24.78
N SER A 655 -13.90 24.28 -24.16
CA SER A 655 -13.94 25.67 -24.61
C SER A 655 -13.57 26.64 -23.48
N ARG A 656 -13.44 27.93 -23.79
CA ARG A 656 -13.14 28.97 -22.81
C ARG A 656 -14.37 29.28 -21.93
N GLU A 657 -15.56 29.14 -22.50
CA GLU A 657 -16.84 29.29 -21.82
C GLU A 657 -16.99 28.20 -20.76
N GLU A 658 -16.68 26.95 -21.10
CA GLU A 658 -16.68 25.84 -20.13
C GLU A 658 -15.68 26.04 -18.98
N VAL A 659 -14.51 26.65 -19.24
CA VAL A 659 -13.57 27.03 -18.17
C VAL A 659 -14.20 28.06 -17.23
N SER A 660 -14.93 29.03 -17.77
CA SER A 660 -15.62 30.05 -16.98
C SER A 660 -16.75 29.44 -16.15
N GLU A 661 -17.48 28.46 -16.68
CA GLU A 661 -18.47 27.70 -15.92
C GLU A 661 -17.85 26.93 -14.73
N VAL A 662 -16.67 26.33 -14.92
CA VAL A 662 -15.96 25.63 -13.83
C VAL A 662 -15.54 26.61 -12.74
N ILE A 663 -15.04 27.80 -13.12
CA ILE A 663 -14.63 28.82 -12.14
C ILE A 663 -15.84 29.25 -11.31
N ALA A 664 -16.97 29.61 -11.96
CA ALA A 664 -18.20 29.99 -11.25
C ALA A 664 -18.75 28.87 -10.34
N PHE A 665 -18.58 27.60 -10.73
CA PHE A 665 -18.95 26.47 -9.89
C PHE A 665 -18.04 26.34 -8.66
N VAL A 666 -16.73 26.56 -8.83
CA VAL A 666 -15.72 26.44 -7.77
C VAL A 666 -15.89 27.52 -6.71
N ASP A 667 -16.35 28.72 -7.07
CA ASP A 667 -16.62 29.79 -6.11
C ASP A 667 -17.66 29.37 -5.04
N GLY A 668 -18.54 28.41 -5.36
CA GLY A 668 -19.49 27.83 -4.41
C GLY A 668 -18.95 26.69 -3.54
N LEU A 669 -17.68 26.27 -3.70
CA LEU A 669 -17.09 25.12 -3.01
C LEU A 669 -16.12 25.56 -1.90
N ALA A 670 -16.65 25.78 -0.70
CA ALA A 670 -15.87 26.28 0.44
C ALA A 670 -14.67 25.40 0.86
N SER A 671 -14.74 24.09 0.64
CA SER A 671 -13.71 23.13 1.09
C SER A 671 -12.63 22.82 0.04
N LEU A 672 -12.68 23.44 -1.15
CA LEU A 672 -11.79 23.08 -2.25
C LEU A 672 -10.35 23.54 -2.00
N GLN A 673 -9.40 22.60 -2.01
CA GLN A 673 -7.96 22.87 -1.85
C GLN A 673 -7.16 22.65 -3.13
N CYS A 674 -7.68 21.88 -4.08
CA CYS A 674 -6.95 21.55 -5.30
C CYS A 674 -7.89 21.46 -6.51
N LEU A 675 -7.68 22.36 -7.46
CA LEU A 675 -8.37 22.38 -8.75
C LEU A 675 -7.39 22.06 -9.88
N SER A 676 -7.78 21.16 -10.78
CA SER A 676 -7.03 20.85 -11.99
C SER A 676 -7.97 20.86 -13.19
N ILE A 677 -7.80 21.83 -14.09
CA ILE A 677 -8.60 21.96 -15.31
C ILE A 677 -7.78 21.49 -16.51
N TRP A 678 -8.28 20.48 -17.22
CA TRP A 678 -7.70 20.01 -18.47
C TRP A 678 -8.40 20.69 -19.64
N CYS A 679 -7.70 21.58 -20.35
CA CYS A 679 -8.27 22.32 -21.48
C CYS A 679 -7.69 21.85 -22.82
N SER A 680 -8.55 21.38 -23.75
CA SER A 680 -8.11 20.90 -25.07
C SER A 680 -7.57 21.99 -26.00
N LEU A 681 -7.89 23.27 -25.76
CA LEU A 681 -7.43 24.39 -26.58
C LEU A 681 -5.91 24.62 -26.51
N PHE A 682 -5.25 24.23 -25.41
CA PHE A 682 -3.82 24.47 -25.20
C PHE A 682 -2.91 23.34 -25.72
N MET A 683 -3.46 22.19 -26.13
CA MET A 683 -2.65 21.07 -26.61
C MET A 683 -2.12 21.25 -28.05
N ALA A 684 -2.67 22.19 -28.83
CA ALA A 684 -2.21 22.46 -30.20
C ALA A 684 -0.92 23.31 -30.29
N ARG A 685 -0.41 23.87 -29.18
CA ARG A 685 0.82 24.71 -29.19
C ARG A 685 1.78 24.30 -28.08
N ARG A 686 2.51 23.19 -28.28
CA ARG A 686 3.50 22.58 -27.36
C ARG A 686 4.66 23.49 -26.89
N LYS A 687 4.85 24.70 -27.45
CA LYS A 687 5.91 25.65 -27.06
C LYS A 687 5.53 26.66 -25.96
N TYR A 688 4.28 26.72 -25.51
CA TYR A 688 3.82 27.75 -24.53
C TYR A 688 3.55 27.22 -23.10
N PHE A 689 3.80 25.93 -22.85
CA PHE A 689 3.36 25.24 -21.61
C PHE A 689 4.06 25.73 -20.33
N GLN A 690 5.26 26.32 -20.40
CA GLN A 690 5.92 26.95 -19.25
C GLN A 690 5.36 28.34 -18.89
N ARG A 691 4.71 29.04 -19.82
CA ARG A 691 4.21 30.41 -19.61
C ARG A 691 2.75 30.45 -19.13
N CYS A 692 1.96 29.42 -19.41
CA CYS A 692 0.56 29.32 -18.97
C CYS A 692 0.38 28.85 -17.51
N HIS A 693 1.37 28.16 -16.93
CA HIS A 693 1.34 27.83 -15.50
C HIS A 693 1.43 29.10 -14.63
N TYR A 694 2.10 30.14 -15.13
CA TYR A 694 2.14 31.47 -14.50
C TYR A 694 0.83 32.25 -14.68
N ASN A 695 0.20 32.19 -15.86
CA ASN A 695 -1.05 32.93 -16.10
C ASN A 695 -2.28 32.33 -15.42
N LEU A 696 -2.36 31.00 -15.25
CA LEU A 696 -3.46 30.39 -14.48
C LEU A 696 -3.31 30.67 -12.97
N VAL A 697 -2.08 30.70 -12.46
CA VAL A 697 -1.79 31.13 -11.08
C VAL A 697 -2.04 32.63 -10.92
N ALA A 698 -1.76 33.47 -11.92
CA ALA A 698 -2.08 34.90 -11.89
C ALA A 698 -3.59 35.19 -11.98
N LEU A 699 -4.36 34.40 -12.72
CA LEU A 699 -5.83 34.52 -12.78
C LEU A 699 -6.49 34.05 -11.47
N ILE A 700 -5.93 33.01 -10.85
CA ILE A 700 -6.38 32.53 -9.52
C ILE A 700 -5.94 33.50 -8.41
N ALA A 701 -4.76 34.11 -8.51
CA ALA A 701 -4.27 35.11 -7.54
C ALA A 701 -5.00 36.47 -7.65
N SER A 702 -5.46 36.87 -8.84
CA SER A 702 -6.24 38.10 -9.01
C SER A 702 -7.70 37.97 -8.56
N ASN A 703 -8.26 36.75 -8.54
CA ASN A 703 -9.61 36.52 -8.00
C ASN A 703 -9.64 36.13 -6.51
N LEU A 704 -8.52 35.75 -5.90
CA LEU A 704 -8.40 35.50 -4.45
C LEU A 704 -8.00 36.76 -3.65
N SER A 705 -7.88 37.92 -4.30
CA SER A 705 -7.50 39.19 -3.67
C SER A 705 -8.62 40.23 -3.59
N ASN A 706 -9.89 39.83 -3.78
CA ASN A 706 -11.07 40.66 -3.50
C ASN A 706 -12.07 39.92 -2.61
#